data_AF-A0A0V0YG33-F1
#
_entry.id   AF-A0A0V0YG33-F1
#
_cell.length_a   1.000
_cell.length_b   1.000
_cell.length_c   1.000
_cell.angle_alpha   90.00
_cell.angle_beta   90.00
_cell.angle_gamma   90.00
#
_symmetry.space_group_name_H-M   'P 1'
#
loop_
_entity.id
_entity.type
_entity.pdbx_description
1 polymer ?
#
loop_
_entity_poly.entity_id
_entity_poly.type
_entity_poly.pdbx_seq_one_letter_code
_entity_poly.pdbx_strand_id
1 'polypeptide(L)'
;LVWYVISQAVKHFIFRSCSFWIRFPQGGKSVLVTGASAGIGAATAADLCARGGKVIWGARDVRKAQKKLDDIAWTIHHGPRGYVLKIDLSSKKMIEDFVDEFKKREKRLDCLILNAAYWGPKRTTVDGFEETIGVNHLGHMYLVYLLMDLLKKSKPSRIIVLGSDIHRLCKGVQFDDFMSDKSYKQYKSYAHSKLCNMLFARELAHRLKGTGVTVHIVHPGTPVPSELMRHNWLSMVVFHTFIIRPLQHLFCRTVYQGSQTTVEYPAVKSGKRYLNSGAFIGYAPDIYKIITERPLKDEDDDQLYYTHIFLDPVLREKHKIKLDSTSAIFQNLHGAVDDVDLDFSPSGHRMRQVRLANLAYGTEPVIIHGNGKSKMHLNYLGNYIGNWWNPIDGCVACNEDLIQLNWDSENDFPFVVLACFINSGTPFLDKYFESILRLDYPKSRIGIVIFNRPHAVKVEHFVNLMDGEYHFVQADSAISLTERNARDRAVDICLESGCDYLFVVDAEARIDFSGTLKTLIKKNKSLIAPMTIRGEALWSNFWGALNDDGFYARSDDYISIAKRERLGLWNVPHFSTIYLIRKDRLSLLLSAYSYNVKNDPDMSFTQFCREKGFFMYVDNTEKYGHIMVSDNYNPLNRFADFYNIFENRREWEERYLDEKYWDTLNNDYQFELPCPDVYHFPLFSKQFCKEMIAVMENYGRWSSGSNLDSRLAGGYENVPTRDIHMNQVDFERQWLNILDEYVRPVQEKTFIGYYSKPPHAIMNFVVRYKPDEQPALRPHHDASTYTVDIALNKAGEDFEGGGVRYVRYNCSVTNSPVGWALMHPGRLTHMHEGLPTTRGVRYILVSFVDP
;
A
#
# COMPACT_ATOMS: atom_id res chain seq x y z
N LEU A 1 -4.67 26.88 -19.41
CA LEU A 1 -3.28 27.33 -19.67
C LEU A 1 -2.75 28.18 -18.52
N VAL A 2 -3.41 29.28 -18.14
CA VAL A 2 -3.01 30.15 -17.01
C VAL A 2 -2.85 29.36 -15.69
N TRP A 3 -3.86 28.58 -15.29
CA TRP A 3 -3.78 27.70 -14.13
C TRP A 3 -2.71 26.61 -14.22
N TYR A 4 -2.42 26.12 -15.43
CA TYR A 4 -1.35 25.15 -15.66
C TYR A 4 0.03 25.81 -15.54
N VAL A 5 0.21 27.04 -16.04
CA VAL A 5 1.45 27.81 -15.90
C VAL A 5 1.70 28.17 -14.43
N ILE A 6 0.66 28.60 -13.70
CA ILE A 6 0.75 28.86 -12.26
C ILE A 6 1.06 27.57 -11.48
N SER A 7 0.36 26.47 -11.80
CA SER A 7 0.63 25.14 -11.20
C SER A 7 2.03 24.62 -11.51
N GLN A 8 2.55 24.84 -12.72
CA GLN A 8 3.90 24.43 -13.10
C GLN A 8 4.98 25.34 -12.50
N ALA A 9 4.73 26.65 -12.34
CA ALA A 9 5.63 27.55 -11.62
C ALA A 9 5.76 27.13 -10.15
N VAL A 10 4.63 26.77 -9.51
CA VAL A 10 4.60 26.23 -8.15
C VAL A 10 5.23 24.83 -8.07
N LYS A 11 5.03 23.95 -9.07
CA LYS A 11 5.67 22.63 -9.12
C LYS A 11 7.17 22.70 -9.42
N HIS A 12 7.66 23.61 -10.26
CA HIS A 12 9.09 23.81 -10.51
C HIS A 12 9.81 24.42 -9.28
N PHE A 13 9.08 25.17 -8.43
CA PHE A 13 9.57 25.64 -7.13
C PHE A 13 9.79 24.45 -6.16
N ILE A 14 8.96 23.41 -6.26
CA ILE A 14 9.02 22.21 -5.40
C ILE A 14 9.94 21.11 -5.97
N PHE A 15 10.17 21.06 -7.28
CA PHE A 15 10.98 20.03 -7.95
C PHE A 15 12.21 20.64 -8.64
N ARG A 16 13.40 20.52 -8.01
CA ARG A 16 14.70 20.70 -8.70
C ARG A 16 14.86 19.58 -9.75
N SER A 17 14.77 19.93 -11.03
CA SER A 17 15.00 19.03 -12.15
C SER A 17 16.42 18.45 -12.15
N CYS A 18 16.55 17.14 -12.42
CA CYS A 18 17.81 16.42 -12.60
C CYS A 18 18.75 17.13 -13.59
N SER A 19 19.98 17.41 -13.16
CA SER A 19 21.03 17.98 -14.02
C SER A 19 21.70 16.86 -14.82
N PHE A 20 21.61 16.92 -16.15
CA PHE A 20 22.26 15.97 -17.05
C PHE A 20 23.64 16.50 -17.50
N TRP A 21 24.71 15.73 -17.30
CA TRP A 21 26.10 16.18 -17.49
C TRP A 21 26.66 15.79 -18.86
N ILE A 22 27.05 16.78 -19.67
CA ILE A 22 27.93 16.56 -20.83
C ILE A 22 29.38 16.74 -20.35
N ARG A 23 30.09 15.64 -20.12
CA ARG A 23 31.53 15.64 -19.82
C ARG A 23 32.29 15.72 -21.15
N PHE A 24 33.06 16.78 -21.38
CA PHE A 24 34.06 16.81 -22.45
C PHE A 24 35.40 16.33 -21.90
N PRO A 25 36.01 15.30 -22.47
CA PRO A 25 37.46 15.14 -22.45
C PRO A 25 38.07 16.27 -23.28
N GLN A 26 39.16 16.88 -22.80
CA GLN A 26 39.98 17.76 -23.61
C GLN A 26 40.38 17.03 -24.91
N GLY A 27 40.19 17.64 -26.08
CA GLY A 27 40.68 17.10 -27.37
C GLY A 27 39.70 17.07 -28.56
N GLY A 28 39.16 18.21 -29.01
CA GLY A 28 38.67 18.34 -30.40
C GLY A 28 37.41 17.55 -30.80
N LYS A 29 36.50 17.25 -29.85
CA LYS A 29 35.22 16.59 -30.12
C LYS A 29 34.25 17.49 -30.90
N SER A 30 33.54 16.89 -31.86
CA SER A 30 32.61 17.56 -32.78
C SER A 30 31.17 17.51 -32.26
N VAL A 31 30.54 18.68 -32.13
CA VAL A 31 29.20 18.83 -31.57
C VAL A 31 28.31 19.59 -32.54
N LEU A 32 27.15 19.02 -32.89
CA LEU A 32 26.16 19.69 -33.72
C LEU A 32 24.98 20.18 -32.86
N VAL A 33 24.69 21.48 -32.90
CA VAL A 33 23.52 22.07 -32.23
C VAL A 33 22.56 22.63 -33.26
N THR A 34 21.31 22.17 -33.26
CA THR A 34 20.26 22.75 -34.11
C THR A 34 19.60 23.95 -33.44
N GLY A 35 19.22 24.96 -34.24
CA GLY A 35 18.60 26.19 -33.74
C GLY A 35 19.60 27.11 -33.03
N ALA A 36 20.86 27.09 -33.45
CA ALA A 36 21.95 27.82 -32.80
C ALA A 36 21.93 29.35 -33.04
N SER A 37 20.97 29.89 -33.81
CA SER A 37 20.90 31.34 -34.07
C SER A 37 20.24 32.15 -32.95
N ALA A 38 19.39 31.55 -32.11
CA ALA A 38 18.61 32.26 -31.08
C ALA A 38 18.32 31.40 -29.84
N GLY A 39 17.92 32.07 -28.75
CA GLY A 39 17.47 31.43 -27.51
C GLY A 39 18.45 30.42 -26.90
N ILE A 40 17.89 29.32 -26.40
CA ILE A 40 18.62 28.25 -25.69
C ILE A 40 19.69 27.60 -26.58
N GLY A 41 19.39 27.41 -27.87
CA GLY A 41 20.33 26.78 -28.82
C GLY A 41 21.60 27.61 -29.00
N ALA A 42 21.45 28.92 -29.16
CA ALA A 42 22.60 29.82 -29.27
C ALA A 42 23.44 29.85 -27.98
N ALA A 43 22.79 29.93 -26.82
CA ALA A 43 23.48 29.93 -25.53
C ALA A 43 24.22 28.59 -25.29
N THR A 44 23.59 27.47 -25.65
CA THR A 44 24.20 26.14 -25.57
C THR A 44 25.42 26.04 -26.47
N ALA A 45 25.29 26.47 -27.73
CA ALA A 45 26.40 26.44 -28.69
C ALA A 45 27.56 27.36 -28.25
N ALA A 46 27.25 28.53 -27.69
CA ALA A 46 28.24 29.47 -27.16
C ALA A 46 29.05 28.91 -26.00
N ASP A 47 28.36 28.34 -25.01
CA ASP A 47 28.99 27.73 -23.84
C ASP A 47 29.86 26.53 -24.25
N LEU A 48 29.40 25.73 -25.20
CA LEU A 48 30.18 24.62 -25.76
C LEU A 48 31.44 25.09 -26.48
N CYS A 49 31.38 26.20 -27.22
CA CYS A 49 32.55 26.84 -27.82
C CYS A 49 33.53 27.37 -26.76
N ALA A 50 33.02 28.04 -25.71
CA ALA A 50 33.83 28.57 -24.61
C ALA A 50 34.61 27.47 -23.85
N ARG A 51 34.05 26.25 -23.79
CA ARG A 51 34.70 25.07 -23.20
C ARG A 51 35.72 24.38 -24.14
N GLY A 52 36.02 24.98 -25.29
CA GLY A 52 36.98 24.46 -26.26
C GLY A 52 36.46 23.32 -27.15
N GLY A 53 35.14 23.10 -27.18
CA GLY A 53 34.49 22.16 -28.09
C GLY A 53 34.48 22.67 -29.53
N LYS A 54 34.54 21.75 -30.52
CA LYS A 54 34.31 22.10 -31.92
C LYS A 54 32.82 22.07 -32.21
N VAL A 55 32.17 23.23 -32.28
CA VAL A 55 30.70 23.32 -32.39
C VAL A 55 30.28 23.71 -33.80
N ILE A 56 29.40 22.92 -34.40
CA ILE A 56 28.75 23.21 -35.66
C ILE A 56 27.40 23.83 -35.33
N TRP A 57 27.24 25.09 -35.73
CA TRP A 57 26.07 25.90 -35.45
C TRP A 57 25.04 25.69 -36.56
N GLY A 58 24.15 24.71 -36.37
CA GLY A 58 23.05 24.43 -37.28
C GLY A 58 21.96 25.49 -37.13
N ALA A 59 21.81 26.37 -38.13
CA ALA A 59 20.78 27.41 -38.11
C ALA A 59 20.17 27.70 -39.49
N ARG A 60 18.90 28.12 -39.50
CA ARG A 60 18.20 28.58 -40.71
C ARG A 60 18.73 29.94 -41.19
N ASP A 61 18.94 30.85 -40.23
CA ASP A 61 19.51 32.18 -40.46
C ASP A 61 21.02 32.15 -40.20
N VAL A 62 21.77 31.94 -41.28
CA VAL A 62 23.24 31.83 -41.26
C VAL A 62 23.88 33.15 -40.81
N ARG A 63 23.37 34.30 -41.26
CA ARG A 63 23.96 35.60 -40.92
C ARG A 63 23.84 35.87 -39.41
N LYS A 64 22.68 35.57 -38.83
CA LYS A 64 22.45 35.73 -37.39
C LYS A 64 23.28 34.78 -36.54
N ALA A 65 23.42 33.52 -36.95
CA ALA A 65 24.27 32.56 -36.27
C ALA A 65 25.76 32.93 -36.39
N GLN A 66 26.19 33.42 -37.57
CA GLN A 66 27.58 33.81 -37.81
C GLN A 66 27.95 35.00 -36.95
N LYS A 67 27.10 36.03 -36.90
CA LYS A 67 27.31 37.18 -36.00
C LYS A 67 27.54 36.74 -34.55
N LYS A 68 26.74 35.80 -34.04
CA LYS A 68 26.92 35.28 -32.67
C LYS A 68 28.22 34.51 -32.49
N LEU A 69 28.58 33.68 -33.47
CA LEU A 69 29.85 32.95 -33.43
C LEU A 69 31.03 33.93 -33.42
N ASP A 70 30.95 35.00 -34.22
CA ASP A 70 31.96 36.06 -34.27
C ASP A 70 32.02 36.85 -32.95
N ASP A 71 30.87 37.22 -32.36
CA ASP A 71 30.78 37.89 -31.05
C ASP A 71 31.47 37.07 -29.95
N ILE A 72 31.32 35.74 -29.99
CA ILE A 72 31.96 34.81 -29.04
C ILE A 72 33.47 34.69 -29.33
N ALA A 73 33.88 34.77 -30.60
CA ALA A 73 35.29 34.67 -30.97
C ALA A 73 36.16 35.71 -30.27
N TRP A 74 35.61 36.90 -30.06
CA TRP A 74 36.26 38.01 -29.36
C TRP A 74 36.45 37.79 -27.85
N THR A 75 35.73 36.83 -27.24
CA THR A 75 35.74 36.58 -25.79
C THR A 75 36.57 35.37 -25.37
N ILE A 76 37.06 34.56 -26.32
CA ILE A 76 37.79 33.31 -26.03
C ILE A 76 39.24 33.42 -26.50
N HIS A 77 40.20 33.34 -25.56
CA HIS A 77 41.66 33.49 -25.82
C HIS A 77 42.27 32.51 -26.86
N HIS A 78 41.56 31.46 -27.26
CA HIS A 78 42.04 30.44 -28.22
C HIS A 78 41.26 30.45 -29.56
N GLY A 79 40.32 31.39 -29.75
CA GLY A 79 39.35 31.40 -30.85
C GLY A 79 38.29 30.29 -30.75
N PRO A 80 37.07 30.47 -31.29
CA PRO A 80 36.05 29.45 -31.25
C PRO A 80 36.37 28.37 -32.28
N ARG A 81 36.40 27.10 -31.86
CA ARG A 81 36.49 25.98 -32.80
C ARG A 81 35.07 25.69 -33.31
N GLY A 82 34.80 25.93 -34.59
CA GLY A 82 33.46 25.71 -35.13
C GLY A 82 33.18 26.48 -36.42
N TYR A 83 31.99 26.25 -36.98
CA TYR A 83 31.46 27.02 -38.11
C TYR A 83 29.93 26.95 -38.14
N VAL A 84 29.31 27.90 -38.82
CA VAL A 84 27.88 27.90 -39.07
C VAL A 84 27.58 27.07 -40.31
N LEU A 85 26.56 26.22 -40.22
CA LEU A 85 26.09 25.41 -41.33
C LEU A 85 24.57 25.55 -41.45
N LYS A 86 24.09 25.84 -42.68
CA LYS A 86 22.68 26.14 -42.92
C LYS A 86 21.85 24.87 -42.81
N ILE A 87 20.86 24.86 -41.92
CA ILE A 87 19.87 23.77 -41.83
C ILE A 87 18.48 24.34 -41.66
N ASP A 88 17.54 23.82 -42.45
CA ASP A 88 16.11 24.04 -42.25
C ASP A 88 15.40 22.69 -42.09
N LEU A 89 14.92 22.42 -40.87
CA LEU A 89 14.24 21.18 -40.54
C LEU A 89 12.83 21.08 -41.14
N SER A 90 12.35 22.14 -41.80
CA SER A 90 11.09 22.13 -42.54
C SER A 90 11.24 21.61 -43.98
N SER A 91 12.44 21.18 -44.41
CA SER A 91 12.66 20.63 -45.76
C SER A 91 13.58 19.43 -45.73
N LYS A 92 13.07 18.27 -46.18
CA LYS A 92 13.82 17.02 -46.32
C LYS A 92 15.09 17.21 -47.15
N LYS A 93 14.95 17.87 -48.31
CA LYS A 93 16.08 18.17 -49.21
C LYS A 93 17.16 19.01 -48.52
N MET A 94 16.77 20.03 -47.76
CA MET A 94 17.76 20.85 -47.04
C MET A 94 18.43 20.10 -45.88
N ILE A 95 17.77 19.11 -45.28
CA ILE A 95 18.39 18.23 -44.27
C ILE A 95 19.42 17.31 -44.96
N GLU A 96 19.11 16.77 -46.14
CA GLU A 96 20.04 15.95 -46.93
C GLU A 96 21.26 16.75 -47.37
N ASP A 97 21.06 17.92 -47.96
CA ASP A 97 22.14 18.84 -48.38
C ASP A 97 23.04 19.20 -47.18
N PHE A 98 22.44 19.49 -46.02
CA PHE A 98 23.17 19.74 -44.78
C PHE A 98 24.00 18.54 -44.35
N VAL A 99 23.44 17.33 -44.37
CA VAL A 99 24.15 16.12 -43.93
C VAL A 99 25.31 15.80 -44.88
N ASP A 100 25.13 15.97 -46.18
CA ASP A 100 26.20 15.77 -47.17
C ASP A 100 27.34 16.76 -46.97
N GLU A 101 27.03 18.04 -46.74
CA GLU A 101 28.04 19.04 -46.43
C GLU A 101 28.72 18.79 -45.08
N PHE A 102 27.95 18.37 -44.06
CA PHE A 102 28.48 18.00 -42.76
C PHE A 102 29.45 16.81 -42.86
N LYS A 103 29.07 15.73 -43.56
CA LYS A 103 29.91 14.53 -43.73
C LYS A 103 31.17 14.79 -44.58
N LYS A 104 31.15 15.78 -45.49
CA LYS A 104 32.36 16.22 -46.21
C LYS A 104 33.38 16.89 -45.29
N ARG A 105 32.92 17.65 -44.29
CA ARG A 105 33.77 18.44 -43.37
C ARG A 105 34.15 17.68 -42.10
N GLU A 106 33.23 16.87 -41.56
CA GLU A 106 33.38 16.18 -40.28
C GLU A 106 33.43 14.67 -40.43
N LYS A 107 34.55 14.08 -39.99
CA LYS A 107 34.73 12.61 -39.95
C LYS A 107 34.18 11.96 -38.69
N ARG A 108 33.72 12.76 -37.72
CA ARG A 108 33.18 12.33 -36.43
C ARG A 108 32.07 13.26 -35.94
N LEU A 109 31.14 12.73 -35.16
CA LEU A 109 30.10 13.47 -34.45
C LEU A 109 29.94 12.88 -33.05
N ASP A 110 30.42 13.59 -32.04
CA ASP A 110 30.45 13.13 -30.65
C ASP A 110 29.14 13.45 -29.90
N CYS A 111 28.47 14.54 -30.26
CA CYS A 111 27.23 14.95 -29.63
C CYS A 111 26.31 15.67 -30.63
N LEU A 112 25.05 15.21 -30.70
CA LEU A 112 23.99 15.83 -31.50
C LEU A 112 22.91 16.40 -30.58
N ILE A 113 22.69 17.71 -30.61
CA ILE A 113 21.71 18.41 -29.78
C ILE A 113 20.55 18.90 -30.67
N LEU A 114 19.38 18.28 -30.50
CA LEU A 114 18.14 18.52 -31.24
C LEU A 114 17.29 19.57 -30.51
N ASN A 115 17.68 20.84 -30.67
CA ASN A 115 17.10 21.97 -29.93
C ASN A 115 16.12 22.83 -30.76
N ALA A 116 16.30 22.92 -32.08
CA ALA A 116 15.47 23.77 -32.93
C ALA A 116 13.96 23.50 -32.74
N ALA A 117 13.16 24.56 -32.64
CA ALA A 117 11.73 24.43 -32.49
C ALA A 117 10.98 25.57 -33.19
N TYR A 118 9.76 25.25 -33.62
CA TYR A 118 8.74 26.17 -34.09
C TYR A 118 7.53 26.10 -33.15
N TRP A 119 6.94 27.26 -32.89
CA TRP A 119 5.65 27.41 -32.24
C TRP A 119 4.97 28.64 -32.84
N GLY A 120 3.88 28.43 -33.58
CA GLY A 120 3.24 29.51 -34.33
C GLY A 120 1.90 29.09 -34.94
N PRO A 121 1.33 29.90 -35.85
CA PRO A 121 0.11 29.57 -36.59
C PRO A 121 0.29 28.30 -37.44
N LYS A 122 -0.84 27.65 -37.82
CA LYS A 122 -0.78 26.46 -38.69
C LYS A 122 -0.16 26.84 -40.02
N ARG A 123 0.88 26.11 -40.39
CA ARG A 123 1.56 26.19 -41.69
C ARG A 123 1.95 24.79 -42.10
N THR A 124 2.25 24.64 -43.38
CA THR A 124 2.69 23.37 -43.95
C THR A 124 4.14 23.52 -44.40
N THR A 125 4.97 22.54 -44.06
CA THR A 125 6.33 22.42 -44.56
C THR A 125 6.33 22.17 -46.06
N VAL A 126 7.48 22.36 -46.73
CA VAL A 126 7.58 22.09 -48.18
C VAL A 126 7.35 20.61 -48.52
N ASP A 127 7.51 19.71 -47.53
CA ASP A 127 7.28 18.28 -47.66
C ASP A 127 5.84 17.86 -47.29
N GLY A 128 4.94 18.82 -47.02
CA GLY A 128 3.53 18.53 -46.77
C GLY A 128 3.15 18.23 -45.31
N PHE A 129 4.04 18.46 -44.34
CA PHE A 129 3.76 18.22 -42.91
C PHE A 129 3.31 19.50 -42.19
N GLU A 130 2.54 19.40 -41.11
CA GLU A 130 2.27 20.57 -40.27
C GLU A 130 3.60 21.08 -39.65
N GLU A 131 3.86 22.39 -39.74
CA GLU A 131 5.20 22.97 -39.49
C GLU A 131 5.72 22.71 -38.07
N THR A 132 4.87 22.70 -37.04
CA THR A 132 5.29 22.42 -35.65
C THR A 132 5.75 20.97 -35.50
N ILE A 133 4.95 19.99 -35.94
CA ILE A 133 5.32 18.57 -35.92
C ILE A 133 6.50 18.29 -36.86
N GLY A 134 6.47 18.86 -38.06
CA GLY A 134 7.50 18.76 -39.09
C GLY A 134 8.86 19.21 -38.58
N VAL A 135 8.96 20.42 -38.02
CA VAL A 135 10.23 20.98 -37.53
C VAL A 135 10.67 20.35 -36.21
N ASN A 136 9.77 20.26 -35.23
CA ASN A 136 10.18 19.89 -33.86
C ASN A 136 10.51 18.41 -33.72
N HIS A 137 9.87 17.57 -34.53
CA HIS A 137 9.90 16.12 -34.41
C HIS A 137 10.41 15.43 -35.69
N LEU A 138 9.69 15.53 -36.81
CA LEU A 138 9.98 14.72 -38.01
C LEU A 138 11.34 15.07 -38.65
N GLY A 139 11.64 16.36 -38.79
CA GLY A 139 12.93 16.81 -39.33
C GLY A 139 14.10 16.42 -38.44
N HIS A 140 13.94 16.50 -37.12
CA HIS A 140 14.95 16.03 -36.16
C HIS A 140 15.13 14.50 -36.21
N MET A 141 14.05 13.74 -36.27
CA MET A 141 14.08 12.29 -36.44
C MET A 141 14.83 11.90 -37.72
N TYR A 142 14.54 12.59 -38.83
CA TYR A 142 15.20 12.34 -40.10
C TYR A 142 16.70 12.69 -40.08
N LEU A 143 17.06 13.83 -39.47
CA LEU A 143 18.45 14.23 -39.26
C LEU A 143 19.24 13.17 -38.47
N VAL A 144 18.64 12.65 -37.39
CA VAL A 144 19.23 11.56 -36.58
C VAL A 144 19.43 10.30 -37.42
N TYR A 145 18.42 9.93 -38.21
CA TYR A 145 18.49 8.76 -39.09
C TYR A 145 19.66 8.86 -40.08
N LEU A 146 19.84 10.01 -40.75
CA LEU A 146 20.91 10.22 -41.73
C LEU A 146 22.32 10.30 -41.11
N LEU A 147 22.43 10.74 -39.85
CA LEU A 147 23.70 10.84 -39.11
C LEU A 147 24.01 9.59 -38.26
N MET A 148 23.13 8.58 -38.27
CA MET A 148 23.21 7.43 -37.38
C MET A 148 24.52 6.65 -37.48
N ASP A 149 24.97 6.36 -38.70
CA ASP A 149 26.21 5.60 -38.91
C ASP A 149 27.44 6.38 -38.43
N LEU A 150 27.44 7.70 -38.62
CA LEU A 150 28.51 8.57 -38.14
C LEU A 150 28.54 8.64 -36.62
N LEU A 151 27.37 8.70 -35.97
CA LEU A 151 27.24 8.65 -34.51
C LEU A 151 27.75 7.32 -33.96
N LYS A 152 27.39 6.19 -34.56
CA LYS A 152 27.88 4.85 -34.18
C LYS A 152 29.40 4.71 -34.37
N LYS A 153 29.93 5.25 -35.48
CA LYS A 153 31.38 5.28 -35.75
C LYS A 153 32.14 6.15 -34.75
N SER A 154 31.49 7.17 -34.20
CA SER A 154 32.08 8.13 -33.26
C SER A 154 31.97 7.69 -31.79
N LYS A 155 31.66 6.42 -31.53
CA LYS A 155 31.49 5.90 -30.16
C LYS A 155 32.71 6.21 -29.25
N PRO A 156 32.50 6.69 -28.01
CA PRO A 156 31.20 6.99 -27.40
C PRO A 156 30.62 8.32 -27.93
N SER A 157 29.37 8.29 -28.42
CA SER A 157 28.64 9.48 -28.90
C SER A 157 27.26 9.61 -28.24
N ARG A 158 26.67 10.81 -28.32
CA ARG A 158 25.42 11.14 -27.62
C ARG A 158 24.42 11.88 -28.50
N ILE A 159 23.14 11.63 -28.27
CA ILE A 159 22.02 12.37 -28.86
C ILE A 159 21.21 12.98 -27.72
N ILE A 160 20.97 14.30 -27.78
CA ILE A 160 20.22 15.05 -26.77
C ILE A 160 18.99 15.65 -27.43
N VAL A 161 17.81 15.26 -26.96
CA VAL A 161 16.52 15.72 -27.47
C VAL A 161 15.90 16.72 -26.50
N LEU A 162 15.45 17.88 -26.99
CA LEU A 162 14.81 18.88 -26.13
C LEU A 162 13.29 18.63 -25.98
N GLY A 163 12.91 18.27 -24.75
CA GLY A 163 11.52 18.08 -24.31
C GLY A 163 10.88 19.36 -23.76
N SER A 164 9.65 19.25 -23.25
CA SER A 164 8.93 20.31 -22.53
C SER A 164 7.81 19.69 -21.70
N ASP A 165 7.55 20.16 -20.48
CA ASP A 165 6.48 19.65 -19.62
C ASP A 165 5.08 19.81 -20.24
N ILE A 166 4.93 20.70 -21.21
CA ILE A 166 3.69 20.91 -21.94
C ILE A 166 3.18 19.63 -22.65
N HIS A 167 4.05 18.64 -22.88
CA HIS A 167 3.65 17.31 -23.38
C HIS A 167 2.58 16.65 -22.50
N ARG A 168 2.55 16.94 -21.19
CA ARG A 168 1.57 16.38 -20.23
C ARG A 168 0.14 16.83 -20.50
N LEU A 169 -0.06 17.87 -21.33
CA LEU A 169 -1.39 18.29 -21.78
C LEU A 169 -1.99 17.33 -22.81
N CYS A 170 -1.21 16.40 -23.36
CA CYS A 170 -1.67 15.37 -24.27
C CYS A 170 -1.95 14.07 -23.49
N LYS A 171 -3.13 13.47 -23.72
CA LYS A 171 -3.48 12.15 -23.15
C LYS A 171 -2.78 10.98 -23.85
N GLY A 172 -2.17 11.22 -25.01
CA GLY A 172 -1.49 10.24 -25.85
C GLY A 172 -1.17 10.81 -27.22
N VAL A 173 -0.43 10.06 -28.04
CA VAL A 173 -0.16 10.40 -29.44
C VAL A 173 -1.47 10.35 -30.22
N GLN A 174 -1.75 11.41 -30.99
CA GLN A 174 -2.97 11.53 -31.78
C GLN A 174 -2.76 10.88 -33.15
N PHE A 175 -2.73 9.54 -33.22
CA PHE A 175 -2.46 8.84 -34.49
C PHE A 175 -3.49 9.16 -35.59
N ASP A 176 -4.77 9.33 -35.22
CA ASP A 176 -5.86 9.62 -36.17
C ASP A 176 -5.89 11.06 -36.71
N ASP A 177 -5.06 11.95 -36.15
CA ASP A 177 -4.91 13.35 -36.56
C ASP A 177 -3.47 13.84 -36.31
N PHE A 178 -2.48 13.05 -36.74
CA PHE A 178 -1.09 13.27 -36.36
C PHE A 178 -0.56 14.64 -36.82
N MET A 179 -0.99 15.10 -37.99
CA MET A 179 -0.66 16.40 -38.57
C MET A 179 -1.60 17.54 -38.13
N SER A 180 -2.51 17.28 -37.20
CA SER A 180 -3.50 18.28 -36.74
C SER A 180 -4.31 18.90 -37.90
N ASP A 181 -4.78 18.05 -38.83
CA ASP A 181 -5.61 18.43 -39.96
C ASP A 181 -7.06 18.67 -39.57
N LYS A 182 -7.56 17.92 -38.58
CA LYS A 182 -8.94 18.05 -38.09
C LYS A 182 -9.07 19.11 -37.00
N SER A 183 -8.11 19.23 -36.09
CA SER A 183 -8.23 20.13 -34.92
C SER A 183 -6.94 20.85 -34.53
N TYR A 184 -6.53 21.85 -35.32
CA TYR A 184 -5.34 22.65 -34.99
C TYR A 184 -5.59 23.65 -33.86
N LYS A 185 -4.79 23.54 -32.80
CA LYS A 185 -4.55 24.61 -31.83
C LYS A 185 -3.05 24.69 -31.57
N GLN A 186 -2.47 25.89 -31.62
CA GLN A 186 -1.02 26.11 -31.54
C GLN A 186 -0.38 25.40 -30.33
N TYR A 187 -0.98 25.52 -29.13
CA TYR A 187 -0.47 24.88 -27.93
C TYR A 187 -0.64 23.34 -27.97
N LYS A 188 -1.69 22.82 -28.61
CA LYS A 188 -1.93 21.38 -28.74
C LYS A 188 -0.92 20.73 -29.67
N SER A 189 -0.67 21.33 -30.85
CA SER A 189 0.35 20.81 -31.78
C SER A 189 1.74 20.87 -31.15
N TYR A 190 2.07 21.97 -30.46
CA TYR A 190 3.34 22.06 -29.74
C TYR A 190 3.49 21.01 -28.63
N ALA A 191 2.46 20.81 -27.79
CA ALA A 191 2.41 19.74 -26.79
C ALA A 191 2.56 18.35 -27.41
N HIS A 192 1.85 18.10 -28.52
CA HIS A 192 1.93 16.85 -29.25
C HIS A 192 3.33 16.58 -29.80
N SER A 193 3.99 17.60 -30.37
CA SER A 193 5.38 17.50 -30.86
C SER A 193 6.37 17.15 -29.74
N LYS A 194 6.16 17.69 -28.53
CA LYS A 194 7.03 17.43 -27.38
C LYS A 194 6.77 16.05 -26.76
N LEU A 195 5.54 15.54 -26.81
CA LEU A 195 5.25 14.15 -26.49
C LEU A 195 5.95 13.19 -27.46
N CYS A 196 5.88 13.47 -28.77
CA CYS A 196 6.55 12.66 -29.79
C CYS A 196 8.08 12.62 -29.57
N ASN A 197 8.69 13.74 -29.19
CA ASN A 197 10.12 13.78 -28.85
C ASN A 197 10.48 12.90 -27.64
N MET A 198 9.62 12.80 -26.62
CA MET A 198 9.84 11.92 -25.47
C MET A 198 9.80 10.46 -25.86
N LEU A 199 8.78 10.06 -26.61
CA LEU A 199 8.61 8.69 -27.05
C LEU A 199 9.73 8.29 -28.02
N PHE A 200 10.12 9.18 -28.92
CA PHE A 200 11.24 8.97 -29.83
C PHE A 200 12.58 8.84 -29.10
N ALA A 201 12.88 9.69 -28.11
CA ALA A 201 14.11 9.55 -27.34
C ALA A 201 14.18 8.20 -26.61
N ARG A 202 13.06 7.76 -26.01
CA ARG A 202 12.96 6.46 -25.31
C ARG A 202 13.15 5.28 -26.27
N GLU A 203 12.43 5.29 -27.39
CA GLU A 203 12.51 4.21 -28.39
C GLU A 203 13.88 4.17 -29.07
N LEU A 204 14.45 5.33 -29.38
CA LEU A 204 15.78 5.41 -29.96
C LEU A 204 16.86 4.92 -28.99
N ALA A 205 16.75 5.24 -27.70
CA ALA A 205 17.66 4.71 -26.68
C ALA A 205 17.61 3.18 -26.62
N HIS A 206 16.41 2.60 -26.70
CA HIS A 206 16.21 1.15 -26.73
C HIS A 206 16.89 0.52 -27.95
N ARG A 207 16.65 1.08 -29.15
CA ARG A 207 17.25 0.58 -30.41
C ARG A 207 18.77 0.71 -30.47
N LEU A 208 19.36 1.66 -29.74
CA LEU A 208 20.80 1.93 -29.75
C LEU A 208 21.56 1.24 -28.60
N LYS A 209 20.88 0.45 -27.76
CA LYS A 209 21.52 -0.34 -26.71
C LYS A 209 22.62 -1.22 -27.29
N GLY A 210 23.82 -1.16 -26.69
CA GLY A 210 25.00 -1.92 -27.15
C GLY A 210 25.80 -1.28 -28.30
N THR A 211 25.32 -0.20 -28.93
CA THR A 211 26.05 0.45 -30.04
C THR A 211 27.11 1.46 -29.59
N GLY A 212 27.11 1.85 -28.31
CA GLY A 212 27.98 2.90 -27.76
C GLY A 212 27.47 4.33 -28.00
N VAL A 213 26.25 4.48 -28.55
CA VAL A 213 25.53 5.75 -28.68
C VAL A 213 24.49 5.85 -27.57
N THR A 214 24.49 6.94 -26.80
CA THR A 214 23.47 7.17 -25.77
C THR A 214 22.47 8.25 -26.18
N VAL A 215 21.21 8.09 -25.79
CA VAL A 215 20.14 9.04 -26.10
C VAL A 215 19.55 9.58 -24.81
N HIS A 216 19.43 10.90 -24.72
CA HIS A 216 18.95 11.59 -23.54
C HIS A 216 17.89 12.61 -23.91
N ILE A 217 16.98 12.85 -22.98
CA ILE A 217 15.97 13.91 -23.08
C ILE A 217 16.18 14.92 -21.97
N VAL A 218 16.08 16.21 -22.33
CA VAL A 218 16.32 17.31 -21.39
C VAL A 218 15.16 18.30 -21.44
N HIS A 219 14.69 18.71 -20.26
CA HIS A 219 13.76 19.81 -20.07
C HIS A 219 14.54 21.07 -19.66
N PRO A 220 14.52 22.17 -20.43
CA PRO A 220 15.35 23.35 -20.15
C PRO A 220 14.78 24.31 -19.08
N GLY A 221 13.64 23.98 -18.46
CA GLY A 221 12.91 24.87 -17.53
C GLY A 221 11.91 25.79 -18.24
N THR A 222 11.13 26.58 -17.47
CA THR A 222 10.20 27.59 -18.03
C THR A 222 11.01 28.76 -18.61
N PRO A 223 11.03 28.99 -19.93
CA PRO A 223 11.94 29.96 -20.52
C PRO A 223 11.49 31.42 -20.29
N VAL A 224 12.49 32.29 -20.10
CA VAL A 224 12.47 33.75 -20.30
C VAL A 224 12.01 34.07 -21.74
N PRO A 225 11.51 35.28 -22.08
CA PRO A 225 11.08 35.59 -23.44
C PRO A 225 12.14 35.19 -24.48
N SER A 226 11.77 34.25 -25.35
CA SER A 226 12.62 33.76 -26.44
C SER A 226 11.91 33.98 -27.76
N GLU A 227 12.68 33.99 -28.86
CA GLU A 227 12.10 34.16 -30.21
C GLU A 227 11.13 33.06 -30.62
N LEU A 228 11.05 31.96 -29.86
CA LEU A 228 9.99 30.96 -29.99
C LEU A 228 8.59 31.58 -29.80
N MET A 229 8.47 32.66 -29.00
CA MET A 229 7.20 33.31 -28.66
C MET A 229 6.82 34.49 -29.57
N ARG A 230 7.59 34.74 -30.65
CA ARG A 230 7.46 35.94 -31.51
C ARG A 230 6.12 36.12 -32.22
N HIS A 231 5.31 35.06 -32.33
CA HIS A 231 4.01 35.10 -33.03
C HIS A 231 2.80 35.30 -32.09
N ASN A 232 3.00 35.45 -30.77
CA ASN A 232 1.92 35.55 -29.76
C ASN A 232 1.87 36.93 -29.07
N TRP A 233 2.19 38.01 -29.80
CA TRP A 233 2.48 39.34 -29.23
C TRP A 233 1.25 40.04 -28.60
N LEU A 234 0.04 39.87 -29.16
CA LEU A 234 -1.18 40.55 -28.71
C LEU A 234 -1.76 40.00 -27.40
N SER A 235 -1.66 38.68 -27.15
CA SER A 235 -2.14 38.09 -25.89
C SER A 235 -1.22 38.39 -24.69
N MET A 236 -0.06 39.00 -24.94
CA MET A 236 1.00 39.21 -23.94
C MET A 236 1.11 40.65 -23.44
N VAL A 237 0.65 41.68 -24.13
CA VAL A 237 0.78 43.07 -23.62
C VAL A 237 0.00 43.28 -22.31
N VAL A 238 -1.18 42.68 -22.21
CA VAL A 238 -2.01 42.71 -20.98
C VAL A 238 -1.45 41.78 -19.90
N PHE A 239 -0.91 40.62 -20.28
CA PHE A 239 -0.39 39.61 -19.36
C PHE A 239 1.01 39.95 -18.80
N HIS A 240 1.83 40.67 -19.56
CA HIS A 240 3.22 41.00 -19.22
C HIS A 240 3.33 42.27 -18.36
N THR A 241 2.43 43.24 -18.54
CA THR A 241 2.49 44.54 -17.84
C THR A 241 1.94 44.47 -16.42
N PHE A 242 0.91 43.67 -16.17
CA PHE A 242 0.18 43.66 -14.89
C PHE A 242 0.48 42.47 -13.95
N ILE A 243 1.10 41.39 -14.46
CA ILE A 243 1.38 40.19 -13.65
C ILE A 243 2.89 39.89 -13.55
N ILE A 244 3.64 40.01 -14.65
CA ILE A 244 5.01 39.47 -14.71
C ILE A 244 6.09 40.44 -14.21
N ARG A 245 5.94 41.77 -14.34
CA ARG A 245 6.99 42.72 -13.92
C ARG A 245 7.33 42.72 -12.42
N PRO A 246 6.38 42.57 -11.48
CA PRO A 246 6.71 42.43 -10.06
C PRO A 246 7.34 41.06 -9.73
N LEU A 247 6.95 40.01 -10.47
CA LEU A 247 7.44 38.63 -10.29
C LEU A 247 8.80 38.38 -11.00
N GLN A 248 9.23 39.26 -11.90
CA GLN A 248 10.44 39.09 -12.71
C GLN A 248 11.75 39.25 -11.93
N HIS A 249 11.78 40.06 -10.87
CA HIS A 249 12.98 40.25 -10.05
C HIS A 249 13.14 39.20 -8.95
N LEU A 250 12.09 38.46 -8.59
CA LEU A 250 12.12 37.42 -7.55
C LEU A 250 12.10 35.97 -8.09
N PHE A 251 11.55 35.70 -9.29
CA PHE A 251 11.12 34.33 -9.63
C PHE A 251 11.55 33.77 -11.01
N CYS A 252 12.35 34.49 -11.80
CA CYS A 252 12.85 33.99 -13.10
C CYS A 252 14.37 33.80 -13.11
N ARG A 253 14.83 32.59 -13.47
CA ARG A 253 16.26 32.34 -13.75
C ARG A 253 16.67 32.97 -15.09
N THR A 254 17.85 33.56 -15.16
CA THR A 254 18.44 34.05 -16.41
C THR A 254 18.87 32.89 -17.33
N VAL A 255 19.02 33.14 -18.64
CA VAL A 255 19.56 32.16 -19.61
C VAL A 255 20.93 31.62 -19.17
N TYR A 256 21.71 32.43 -18.44
CA TYR A 256 22.96 32.05 -17.81
C TYR A 256 22.76 31.09 -16.62
N GLN A 257 21.83 31.37 -15.70
CA GLN A 257 21.55 30.49 -14.54
C GLN A 257 20.98 29.11 -14.89
N GLY A 258 20.36 28.95 -16.06
CA GLY A 258 19.99 27.65 -16.61
C GLY A 258 21.19 26.77 -17.02
N SER A 259 22.37 27.38 -17.24
CA SER A 259 23.61 26.69 -17.62
C SER A 259 24.56 26.39 -16.45
N GLN A 260 24.38 27.08 -15.31
CA GLN A 260 25.38 27.20 -14.25
C GLN A 260 25.51 26.00 -13.28
N THR A 261 24.48 25.16 -13.10
CA THR A 261 24.60 23.98 -12.20
C THR A 261 25.53 22.88 -12.73
N THR A 262 26.07 23.04 -13.95
CA THR A 262 26.90 22.06 -14.65
C THR A 262 28.42 22.26 -14.45
N VAL A 263 28.89 23.28 -13.71
CA VAL A 263 30.26 23.81 -13.92
C VAL A 263 31.15 23.89 -12.68
N GLU A 264 30.63 24.16 -11.48
CA GLU A 264 31.49 24.57 -10.36
C GLU A 264 32.01 23.42 -9.46
N TYR A 265 31.26 22.31 -9.33
CA TYR A 265 31.70 21.19 -8.48
C TYR A 265 32.90 20.47 -9.11
N PRO A 266 33.96 20.13 -8.34
CA PRO A 266 35.05 19.27 -8.80
C PRO A 266 34.51 17.95 -9.37
N ALA A 267 35.18 17.40 -10.39
CA ALA A 267 34.85 16.10 -10.92
C ALA A 267 35.34 14.99 -9.96
N VAL A 268 34.46 14.09 -9.56
CA VAL A 268 34.80 12.86 -8.82
C VAL A 268 34.89 11.67 -9.79
N LYS A 269 35.88 10.79 -9.59
CA LYS A 269 36.09 9.60 -10.44
C LYS A 269 35.00 8.54 -10.22
N SER A 270 34.63 8.33 -8.96
CA SER A 270 33.56 7.47 -8.47
C SER A 270 32.97 8.12 -7.22
N GLY A 271 31.70 7.83 -6.92
CA GLY A 271 31.03 8.38 -5.73
C GLY A 271 30.05 9.53 -5.99
N LYS A 272 29.39 9.96 -4.93
CA LYS A 272 28.48 11.09 -4.84
C LYS A 272 29.27 12.40 -4.95
N ARG A 273 28.74 13.35 -5.72
CA ARG A 273 29.49 14.55 -6.14
C ARG A 273 29.17 15.82 -5.38
N TYR A 274 27.97 15.94 -4.83
CA TYR A 274 27.47 17.19 -4.27
C TYR A 274 27.57 17.19 -2.76
N LEU A 275 27.77 18.38 -2.20
CA LEU A 275 27.78 18.60 -0.76
C LEU A 275 26.38 18.36 -0.20
N ASN A 276 26.29 17.79 1.02
CA ASN A 276 25.09 17.83 1.85
C ASN A 276 25.45 18.50 3.18
N SER A 277 24.71 19.51 3.61
CA SER A 277 24.98 20.26 4.85
C SER A 277 24.46 19.58 6.11
N GLY A 278 23.62 18.54 5.97
CA GLY A 278 22.97 17.91 7.12
C GLY A 278 23.95 17.25 8.09
N ALA A 279 25.17 16.94 7.66
CA ALA A 279 26.26 16.58 8.54
C ALA A 279 27.62 16.86 7.88
N PHE A 280 28.56 17.38 8.67
CA PHE A 280 29.98 17.50 8.32
C PHE A 280 30.83 17.38 9.58
N ILE A 281 32.12 17.05 9.41
CA ILE A 281 33.08 16.90 10.50
C ILE A 281 34.39 17.61 10.13
N GLY A 282 35.03 18.23 11.12
CA GLY A 282 36.27 18.96 10.93
C GLY A 282 36.80 19.52 12.25
N TYR A 283 37.99 20.11 12.22
CA TYR A 283 38.55 20.77 13.38
C TYR A 283 37.76 22.02 13.74
N ALA A 284 37.49 22.23 15.03
CA ALA A 284 36.68 23.35 15.51
C ALA A 284 37.16 24.73 14.99
N PRO A 285 38.48 25.05 14.94
CA PRO A 285 38.94 26.32 14.39
C PRO A 285 38.65 26.51 12.89
N ASP A 286 38.60 25.42 12.12
CA ASP A 286 38.32 25.48 10.67
C ASP A 286 36.82 25.59 10.41
N ILE A 287 35.99 24.85 11.17
CA ILE A 287 34.54 24.98 11.13
C ILE A 287 34.12 26.41 11.51
N TYR A 288 34.70 26.97 12.57
CA TYR A 288 34.39 28.33 13.01
C TYR A 288 34.63 29.36 11.91
N LYS A 289 35.74 29.24 11.16
CA LYS A 289 36.03 30.12 10.02
C LYS A 289 35.02 29.95 8.88
N ILE A 290 34.54 28.74 8.63
CA ILE A 290 33.54 28.48 7.59
C ILE A 290 32.19 29.09 7.97
N ILE A 291 31.71 28.88 9.20
CA ILE A 291 30.38 29.36 9.63
C ILE A 291 30.31 30.88 9.87
N THR A 292 31.47 31.55 9.98
CA THR A 292 31.57 33.00 10.15
C THR A 292 31.97 33.74 8.87
N GLU A 293 32.12 33.05 7.73
CA GLU A 293 32.63 33.65 6.49
C GLU A 293 31.67 34.72 5.94
N ARG A 294 30.35 34.54 6.12
CA ARG A 294 29.30 35.50 5.75
C ARG A 294 28.12 35.44 6.73
N PRO A 295 27.42 36.57 6.99
CA PRO A 295 26.21 36.57 7.81
C PRO A 295 25.08 35.80 7.12
N LEU A 296 24.28 35.09 7.91
CA LEU A 296 23.14 34.30 7.46
C LEU A 296 21.88 34.69 8.25
N LYS A 297 20.71 34.73 7.62
CA LYS A 297 19.42 34.88 8.30
C LYS A 297 18.85 33.52 8.69
N ASP A 298 17.95 33.49 9.67
CA ASP A 298 17.36 32.24 10.19
C ASP A 298 16.58 31.44 9.13
N GLU A 299 16.02 32.09 8.11
CA GLU A 299 15.26 31.44 7.03
C GLU A 299 16.10 31.12 5.78
N ASP A 300 17.37 31.51 5.75
CA ASP A 300 18.24 31.24 4.61
C ASP A 300 18.63 29.74 4.54
N ASP A 301 18.81 29.21 3.33
CA ASP A 301 19.16 27.81 3.10
C ASP A 301 20.62 27.55 3.48
N ASP A 302 20.81 26.82 4.58
CA ASP A 302 22.12 26.40 5.10
C ASP A 302 22.92 25.60 4.06
N GLN A 303 22.25 24.69 3.35
CA GLN A 303 22.85 23.88 2.29
C GLN A 303 23.47 24.76 1.20
N LEU A 304 22.78 25.81 0.76
CA LEU A 304 23.22 26.75 -0.26
C LEU A 304 24.40 27.57 0.24
N TYR A 305 24.38 27.99 1.51
CA TYR A 305 25.50 28.68 2.14
C TYR A 305 26.80 27.86 2.04
N TYR A 306 26.79 26.62 2.54
CA TYR A 306 27.97 25.75 2.50
C TYR A 306 28.35 25.38 1.06
N THR A 307 27.36 25.24 0.18
CA THR A 307 27.59 24.98 -1.25
C THR A 307 28.37 26.13 -1.89
N HIS A 308 28.00 27.39 -1.64
CA HIS A 308 28.72 28.54 -2.19
C HIS A 308 30.16 28.61 -1.70
N ILE A 309 30.41 28.34 -0.42
CA ILE A 309 31.77 28.29 0.13
C ILE A 309 32.58 27.16 -0.52
N PHE A 310 31.98 25.98 -0.71
CA PHE A 310 32.66 24.84 -1.33
C PHE A 310 32.94 25.05 -2.83
N LEU A 311 32.06 25.76 -3.54
CA LEU A 311 32.19 25.99 -4.97
C LEU A 311 33.25 27.04 -5.30
N ASP A 312 33.48 28.00 -4.40
CA ASP A 312 34.60 28.94 -4.48
C ASP A 312 35.94 28.19 -4.33
N PRO A 313 36.79 28.11 -5.37
CA PRO A 313 38.05 27.37 -5.32
C PRO A 313 39.03 27.92 -4.27
N VAL A 314 39.03 29.24 -4.08
CA VAL A 314 39.93 29.92 -3.13
C VAL A 314 39.52 29.59 -1.71
N LEU A 315 38.23 29.68 -1.40
CA LEU A 315 37.72 29.32 -0.08
C LEU A 315 37.81 27.83 0.18
N ARG A 316 37.53 26.97 -0.79
CA ARG A 316 37.66 25.51 -0.66
C ARG A 316 39.10 25.11 -0.34
N GLU A 317 40.09 25.72 -0.99
CA GLU A 317 41.51 25.45 -0.71
C GLU A 317 41.96 26.05 0.63
N LYS A 318 41.56 27.29 0.92
CA LYS A 318 41.80 27.98 2.21
C LYS A 318 41.30 27.16 3.40
N HIS A 319 40.09 26.63 3.31
CA HIS A 319 39.44 25.86 4.38
C HIS A 319 39.64 24.34 4.25
N LYS A 320 40.38 23.87 3.23
CA LYS A 320 40.70 22.45 2.99
C LYS A 320 39.47 21.53 2.96
N ILE A 321 38.36 22.00 2.39
CA ILE A 321 37.07 21.28 2.41
C ILE A 321 37.11 20.10 1.44
N LYS A 322 36.66 18.92 1.90
CA LYS A 322 36.52 17.69 1.10
C LYS A 322 35.11 17.12 1.23
N LEU A 323 34.70 16.33 0.23
CA LEU A 323 33.42 15.60 0.25
C LEU A 323 33.67 14.10 0.44
N ASP A 324 32.90 13.48 1.33
CA ASP A 324 32.84 12.03 1.48
C ASP A 324 32.06 11.40 0.32
N SER A 325 32.76 11.22 -0.80
CA SER A 325 32.12 10.83 -2.06
C SER A 325 31.68 9.37 -2.08
N THR A 326 32.34 8.49 -1.31
CA THR A 326 32.04 7.05 -1.28
C THR A 326 31.20 6.65 -0.07
N SER A 327 30.67 7.62 0.70
CA SER A 327 29.91 7.35 1.91
C SER A 327 30.67 6.47 2.90
N ALA A 328 31.94 6.80 3.14
CA ALA A 328 32.76 6.10 4.14
C ALA A 328 32.39 6.51 5.58
N ILE A 329 31.92 7.75 5.75
CA ILE A 329 31.51 8.32 7.04
C ILE A 329 30.02 8.65 7.01
N PHE A 330 29.54 9.30 5.95
CA PHE A 330 28.18 9.84 5.85
C PHE A 330 27.37 9.14 4.75
N GLN A 331 26.26 8.52 5.15
CA GLN A 331 25.26 7.97 4.24
C GLN A 331 24.04 8.87 4.19
N ASN A 332 23.90 9.62 3.10
CA ASN A 332 22.66 10.32 2.79
C ASN A 332 21.74 9.36 2.01
N LEU A 333 20.55 9.08 2.54
CA LEU A 333 19.65 8.06 1.99
C LEU A 333 18.87 8.54 0.76
N HIS A 334 18.59 9.83 0.63
CA HIS A 334 17.81 10.33 -0.51
C HIS A 334 18.52 10.12 -1.85
N GLY A 335 17.94 9.29 -2.72
CA GLY A 335 18.53 8.91 -4.00
C GLY A 335 19.65 7.86 -3.88
N ALA A 336 19.75 7.18 -2.73
CA ALA A 336 20.72 6.11 -2.46
C ALA A 336 20.14 5.03 -1.54
N VAL A 337 18.81 4.87 -1.50
CA VAL A 337 18.13 3.81 -0.72
C VAL A 337 18.53 2.44 -1.27
N ASP A 338 18.56 2.28 -2.60
CA ASP A 338 18.95 1.02 -3.25
C ASP A 338 20.46 0.71 -3.12
N ASP A 339 21.27 1.66 -2.64
CA ASP A 339 22.72 1.47 -2.48
C ASP A 339 23.06 0.82 -1.11
N VAL A 340 22.09 0.68 -0.20
CA VAL A 340 22.34 0.27 1.19
C VAL A 340 21.52 -0.94 1.59
N ASP A 341 22.08 -1.74 2.51
CA ASP A 341 21.39 -2.88 3.11
C ASP A 341 21.84 -3.09 4.56
N LEU A 342 21.01 -3.76 5.36
CA LEU A 342 21.31 -4.12 6.74
C LEU A 342 22.22 -5.35 6.77
N ASP A 343 23.39 -5.21 7.39
CA ASP A 343 24.30 -6.32 7.64
C ASP A 343 24.12 -6.85 9.07
N PHE A 344 23.64 -8.09 9.15
CA PHE A 344 23.43 -8.85 10.39
C PHE A 344 24.61 -9.78 10.74
N SER A 345 25.67 -9.79 9.91
CA SER A 345 26.79 -10.71 10.10
C SER A 345 27.55 -10.41 11.40
N PRO A 346 27.87 -11.44 12.22
CA PRO A 346 28.63 -11.23 13.45
C PRO A 346 30.08 -10.86 13.12
N SER A 347 30.51 -9.64 13.48
CA SER A 347 31.89 -9.19 13.29
C SER A 347 32.62 -9.04 14.64
N GLY A 348 33.43 -10.04 15.03
CA GLY A 348 34.39 -9.94 16.16
C GLY A 348 33.86 -9.24 17.42
N HIS A 349 34.48 -8.13 17.85
CA HIS A 349 34.09 -7.34 19.03
C HIS A 349 32.72 -6.62 18.93
N ARG A 350 31.99 -6.75 17.82
CA ARG A 350 30.69 -6.10 17.57
C ARG A 350 29.58 -7.09 17.24
N MET A 351 29.60 -8.30 17.83
CA MET A 351 28.61 -9.35 17.57
C MET A 351 27.13 -8.92 17.72
N ARG A 352 26.84 -7.89 18.51
CA ARG A 352 25.47 -7.44 18.82
C ARG A 352 24.99 -6.23 18.00
N GLN A 353 25.83 -5.61 17.17
CA GLN A 353 25.46 -4.40 16.43
C GLN A 353 25.07 -4.72 14.99
N VAL A 354 23.82 -4.40 14.61
CA VAL A 354 23.40 -4.37 13.20
C VAL A 354 23.99 -3.12 12.54
N ARG A 355 24.58 -3.30 11.36
CA ARG A 355 25.27 -2.23 10.62
C ARG A 355 24.54 -1.93 9.32
N LEU A 356 24.79 -0.74 8.77
CA LEU A 356 24.41 -0.42 7.40
C LEU A 356 25.62 -0.62 6.49
N ALA A 357 25.48 -1.45 5.47
CA ALA A 357 26.50 -1.61 4.44
C ALA A 357 26.08 -0.81 3.19
N ASN A 358 26.98 0.01 2.65
CA ASN A 358 26.82 0.59 1.32
C ASN A 358 27.40 -0.39 0.29
N LEU A 359 26.52 -1.07 -0.43
CA LEU A 359 26.87 -2.11 -1.40
C LEU A 359 27.51 -1.52 -2.66
N ALA A 360 27.19 -0.27 -3.02
CA ALA A 360 27.72 0.38 -4.21
C ALA A 360 29.22 0.71 -4.10
N TYR A 361 29.71 0.99 -2.88
CA TYR A 361 31.11 1.37 -2.64
C TYR A 361 31.86 0.42 -1.69
N GLY A 362 31.20 -0.57 -1.11
CA GLY A 362 31.80 -1.49 -0.15
C GLY A 362 32.23 -0.80 1.15
N THR A 363 31.44 0.18 1.61
CA THR A 363 31.72 0.95 2.83
C THR A 363 30.71 0.66 3.94
N GLU A 364 31.08 0.95 5.18
CA GLU A 364 30.21 0.90 6.35
C GLU A 364 30.09 2.31 6.94
N PRO A 365 29.05 3.08 6.56
CA PRO A 365 28.89 4.45 7.01
C PRO A 365 28.68 4.54 8.52
N VAL A 366 29.19 5.62 9.12
CA VAL A 366 29.07 5.89 10.56
C VAL A 366 27.81 6.69 10.88
N ILE A 367 27.48 7.66 10.03
CA ILE A 367 26.33 8.56 10.18
C ILE A 367 25.34 8.27 9.07
N ILE A 368 24.11 7.96 9.44
CA ILE A 368 23.02 7.70 8.51
C ILE A 368 22.06 8.87 8.58
N HIS A 369 21.90 9.55 7.45
CA HIS A 369 21.09 10.74 7.33
C HIS A 369 19.92 10.49 6.40
N GLY A 370 18.72 10.36 6.98
CA GLY A 370 17.46 10.33 6.25
C GLY A 370 17.08 11.71 5.71
N ASN A 371 17.85 12.25 4.76
CA ASN A 371 17.58 13.55 4.16
C ASN A 371 16.36 13.50 3.21
N GLY A 372 15.75 14.67 2.94
CA GLY A 372 14.63 14.77 2.01
C GLY A 372 13.49 13.79 2.31
N LYS A 373 13.03 13.04 1.29
CA LYS A 373 11.91 12.08 1.40
C LYS A 373 12.27 10.73 2.02
N SER A 374 13.52 10.52 2.47
CA SER A 374 14.00 9.22 2.96
C SER A 374 13.77 8.98 4.46
N LYS A 375 13.00 9.86 5.14
CA LYS A 375 12.67 9.75 6.57
C LYS A 375 12.08 8.38 6.93
N MET A 376 11.17 7.87 6.10
CA MET A 376 10.54 6.58 6.37
C MET A 376 11.51 5.41 6.26
N HIS A 377 12.41 5.45 5.29
CA HIS A 377 13.45 4.42 5.18
C HIS A 377 14.44 4.51 6.35
N LEU A 378 14.75 5.73 6.84
CA LEU A 378 15.53 5.89 8.07
C LEU A 378 14.82 5.27 9.28
N ASN A 379 13.51 5.45 9.43
CA ASN A 379 12.74 4.84 10.52
C ASN A 379 12.82 3.30 10.46
N TYR A 380 12.71 2.71 9.26
CA TYR A 380 12.90 1.28 9.04
C TYR A 380 14.30 0.83 9.50
N LEU A 381 15.37 1.49 9.05
CA LEU A 381 16.74 1.17 9.46
C LEU A 381 16.94 1.35 10.98
N GLY A 382 16.30 2.36 11.57
CA GLY A 382 16.33 2.65 13.00
C GLY A 382 15.69 1.58 13.89
N ASN A 383 14.89 0.67 13.33
CA ASN A 383 14.39 -0.50 14.06
C ASN A 383 15.47 -1.57 14.32
N TYR A 384 16.66 -1.41 13.74
CA TYR A 384 17.76 -2.37 13.85
C TYR A 384 19.05 -1.68 14.31
N ILE A 385 19.40 -0.58 13.65
CA ILE A 385 20.62 0.17 13.89
C ILE A 385 20.56 0.85 15.25
N GLY A 386 21.72 0.94 15.92
CA GLY A 386 21.79 1.43 17.29
C GLY A 386 21.41 0.38 18.34
N ASN A 387 21.39 -0.90 17.93
CA ASN A 387 21.05 -2.04 18.79
C ASN A 387 19.60 -2.03 19.28
N TRP A 388 18.67 -1.48 18.49
CA TRP A 388 17.23 -1.51 18.80
C TRP A 388 16.69 -2.94 18.77
N TRP A 389 17.10 -3.70 17.74
CA TRP A 389 16.86 -5.13 17.58
C TRP A 389 18.10 -5.80 16.99
N ASN A 390 18.46 -6.99 17.47
CA ASN A 390 19.56 -7.78 16.89
C ASN A 390 19.28 -9.31 16.95
N PRO A 391 19.93 -10.13 16.11
CA PRO A 391 19.67 -11.58 16.07
C PRO A 391 20.04 -12.37 17.33
N ILE A 392 20.87 -11.81 18.23
CA ILE A 392 21.35 -12.48 19.44
C ILE A 392 20.43 -12.20 20.63
N ASP A 393 20.15 -10.93 20.90
CA ASP A 393 19.36 -10.50 22.06
C ASP A 393 17.87 -10.30 21.71
N GLY A 394 17.50 -10.29 20.43
CA GLY A 394 16.16 -9.97 19.97
C GLY A 394 15.86 -8.47 20.11
N CYS A 395 14.72 -8.13 20.69
CA CYS A 395 14.30 -6.74 20.88
C CYS A 395 14.88 -6.13 22.16
N VAL A 396 15.94 -5.34 22.02
CA VAL A 396 16.56 -4.62 23.15
C VAL A 396 15.67 -3.44 23.57
N ALA A 397 15.15 -2.69 22.60
CA ALA A 397 14.28 -1.54 22.85
C ALA A 397 12.98 -1.87 23.57
N CYS A 398 12.57 -3.15 23.56
CA CYS A 398 11.39 -3.62 24.26
C CYS A 398 11.52 -3.53 25.79
N ASN A 399 12.73 -3.35 26.30
CA ASN A 399 13.05 -3.22 27.72
C ASN A 399 13.55 -1.82 28.10
N GLU A 400 13.61 -0.88 27.15
CA GLU A 400 14.05 0.49 27.39
C GLU A 400 12.89 1.37 27.84
N ASP A 401 13.16 2.24 28.82
CA ASP A 401 12.23 3.30 29.28
C ASP A 401 10.83 2.78 29.66
N LEU A 402 10.77 1.62 30.29
CA LEU A 402 9.50 1.03 30.73
C LEU A 402 8.91 1.79 31.91
N ILE A 403 7.59 2.03 31.86
CA ILE A 403 6.87 2.59 33.02
C ILE A 403 6.88 1.56 34.16
N GLN A 404 7.31 2.00 35.34
CA GLN A 404 7.17 1.23 36.57
C GLN A 404 5.89 1.67 37.28
N LEU A 405 4.86 0.82 37.23
CA LEU A 405 3.61 0.99 37.96
C LEU A 405 3.49 -0.11 39.02
N ASN A 406 2.90 0.23 40.16
CA ASN A 406 2.51 -0.76 41.17
C ASN A 406 1.19 -1.41 40.74
N TRP A 407 1.26 -2.58 40.14
CA TRP A 407 0.10 -3.27 39.58
C TRP A 407 -0.83 -3.86 40.65
N ASP A 408 -0.47 -3.79 41.92
CA ASP A 408 -1.29 -4.26 43.06
C ASP A 408 -2.19 -3.16 43.65
N SER A 409 -2.03 -1.90 43.21
CA SER A 409 -2.74 -0.73 43.73
C SER A 409 -3.55 -0.06 42.62
N GLU A 410 -4.88 -0.15 42.68
CA GLU A 410 -5.77 0.41 41.64
C GLU A 410 -5.55 1.90 41.37
N ASN A 411 -5.18 2.67 42.39
CA ASN A 411 -4.96 4.11 42.27
C ASN A 411 -3.74 4.47 41.42
N ASP A 412 -2.78 3.55 41.26
CA ASP A 412 -1.57 3.76 40.49
C ASP A 412 -1.78 3.48 38.98
N PHE A 413 -2.93 2.92 38.59
CA PHE A 413 -3.25 2.68 37.18
C PHE A 413 -3.65 3.98 36.48
N PRO A 414 -3.09 4.31 35.31
CA PRO A 414 -3.53 5.45 34.51
C PRO A 414 -5.03 5.36 34.14
N PHE A 415 -5.70 6.50 34.04
CA PHE A 415 -7.09 6.51 33.57
C PHE A 415 -7.13 6.37 32.04
N VAL A 416 -7.86 5.37 31.53
CA VAL A 416 -7.94 5.05 30.10
C VAL A 416 -9.36 5.25 29.59
N VAL A 417 -9.51 5.96 28.48
CA VAL A 417 -10.76 5.96 27.72
C VAL A 417 -10.63 4.94 26.61
N LEU A 418 -11.49 3.92 26.62
CA LEU A 418 -11.61 2.89 25.59
C LEU A 418 -12.70 3.32 24.61
N ALA A 419 -12.30 3.67 23.38
CA ALA A 419 -13.18 4.10 22.30
C ALA A 419 -13.42 2.95 21.33
N CYS A 420 -14.65 2.40 21.36
CA CYS A 420 -15.12 1.34 20.48
C CYS A 420 -15.74 1.92 19.20
N PHE A 421 -15.28 1.49 18.03
CA PHE A 421 -15.86 1.92 16.74
C PHE A 421 -16.54 0.76 16.01
N ILE A 422 -17.88 0.80 15.92
CA ILE A 422 -18.72 -0.16 15.21
C ILE A 422 -19.30 0.52 13.96
N ASN A 423 -18.45 0.64 12.93
CA ASN A 423 -18.75 1.43 11.73
C ASN A 423 -19.60 0.69 10.68
N SER A 424 -19.50 -0.64 10.65
CA SER A 424 -20.15 -1.53 9.69
C SER A 424 -20.78 -2.73 10.41
N GLY A 425 -21.50 -3.57 9.68
CA GLY A 425 -22.02 -4.82 10.24
C GLY A 425 -20.88 -5.74 10.66
N THR A 426 -20.67 -5.88 11.96
CA THR A 426 -19.63 -6.76 12.53
C THR A 426 -20.19 -8.14 12.91
N PRO A 427 -19.59 -9.24 12.42
CA PRO A 427 -19.86 -10.60 12.89
C PRO A 427 -19.48 -10.82 14.35
N PHE A 428 -20.21 -11.67 15.07
CA PHE A 428 -19.91 -12.11 16.44
C PHE A 428 -19.66 -10.93 17.41
N LEU A 429 -20.52 -9.91 17.37
CA LEU A 429 -20.33 -8.66 18.15
C LEU A 429 -20.37 -8.87 19.67
N ASP A 430 -21.08 -9.87 20.17
CA ASP A 430 -21.04 -10.28 21.57
C ASP A 430 -19.64 -10.75 21.98
N LYS A 431 -18.93 -11.48 21.11
CA LYS A 431 -17.53 -11.90 21.35
C LYS A 431 -16.56 -10.71 21.35
N TYR A 432 -16.83 -9.68 20.55
CA TYR A 432 -16.11 -8.41 20.63
C TYR A 432 -16.22 -7.81 22.03
N PHE A 433 -17.44 -7.67 22.55
CA PHE A 433 -17.65 -7.15 23.90
C PHE A 433 -17.04 -8.05 24.98
N GLU A 434 -17.18 -9.37 24.89
CA GLU A 434 -16.51 -10.30 25.80
C GLU A 434 -14.99 -10.06 25.85
N SER A 435 -14.34 -9.80 24.71
CA SER A 435 -12.90 -9.53 24.67
C SER A 435 -12.50 -8.26 25.43
N ILE A 436 -13.35 -7.23 25.41
CA ILE A 436 -13.15 -5.99 26.18
C ILE A 436 -13.34 -6.25 27.68
N LEU A 437 -14.38 -7.00 28.05
CA LEU A 437 -14.68 -7.33 29.45
C LEU A 437 -13.59 -8.20 30.10
N ARG A 438 -12.84 -8.97 29.30
CA ARG A 438 -11.73 -9.82 29.75
C ARG A 438 -10.40 -9.07 29.93
N LEU A 439 -10.33 -7.79 29.60
CA LEU A 439 -9.11 -7.00 29.80
C LEU A 439 -8.73 -7.01 31.28
N ASP A 440 -7.49 -7.41 31.57
CA ASP A 440 -6.93 -7.40 32.91
C ASP A 440 -6.51 -5.97 33.26
N TYR A 441 -7.48 -5.15 33.66
CA TYR A 441 -7.31 -3.76 34.07
C TYR A 441 -8.47 -3.33 34.98
N PRO A 442 -8.25 -2.52 36.03
CA PRO A 442 -9.32 -2.09 36.92
C PRO A 442 -10.43 -1.35 36.15
N LYS A 443 -11.67 -1.87 36.21
CA LYS A 443 -12.81 -1.27 35.50
C LYS A 443 -13.09 0.16 35.95
N SER A 444 -12.83 0.47 37.23
CA SER A 444 -12.89 1.81 37.83
C SER A 444 -11.93 2.82 37.17
N ARG A 445 -10.93 2.33 36.42
CA ARG A 445 -9.93 3.12 35.70
C ARG A 445 -10.10 3.08 34.17
N ILE A 446 -11.23 2.54 33.70
CA ILE A 446 -11.61 2.54 32.28
C ILE A 446 -12.94 3.27 32.10
N GLY A 447 -12.96 4.27 31.21
CA GLY A 447 -14.19 4.83 30.66
C GLY A 447 -14.45 4.28 29.26
N ILE A 448 -15.64 3.78 28.98
CA ILE A 448 -16.00 3.21 27.67
C ILE A 448 -16.85 4.18 26.88
N VAL A 449 -16.47 4.41 25.62
CA VAL A 449 -17.27 5.15 24.63
C VAL A 449 -17.51 4.26 23.43
N ILE A 450 -18.76 4.07 23.02
CA ILE A 450 -19.11 3.25 21.87
C ILE A 450 -19.73 4.12 20.78
N PHE A 451 -19.08 4.20 19.63
CA PHE A 451 -19.63 4.81 18.43
C PHE A 451 -20.20 3.70 17.55
N ASN A 452 -21.52 3.70 17.37
CA ASN A 452 -22.23 2.62 16.71
C ASN A 452 -23.14 3.14 15.60
N ARG A 453 -23.22 2.39 14.50
CA ARG A 453 -24.20 2.65 13.42
C ARG A 453 -25.20 1.51 13.19
N PRO A 454 -24.78 0.23 13.06
CA PRO A 454 -25.69 -0.82 12.61
C PRO A 454 -26.36 -1.61 13.75
N HIS A 455 -25.81 -1.58 14.97
CA HIS A 455 -26.12 -2.55 16.04
C HIS A 455 -26.76 -1.91 17.28
N ALA A 456 -27.66 -0.93 17.09
CA ALA A 456 -28.23 -0.13 18.19
C ALA A 456 -28.77 -0.95 19.36
N VAL A 457 -29.58 -1.99 19.11
CA VAL A 457 -30.19 -2.82 20.16
C VAL A 457 -29.14 -3.59 20.97
N LYS A 458 -28.14 -4.19 20.31
CA LYS A 458 -27.07 -4.95 20.99
C LYS A 458 -26.19 -4.03 21.83
N VAL A 459 -25.90 -2.83 21.32
CA VAL A 459 -25.08 -1.82 22.02
C VAL A 459 -25.82 -1.27 23.22
N GLU A 460 -27.10 -0.92 23.08
CA GLU A 460 -27.92 -0.43 24.19
C GLU A 460 -28.03 -1.48 25.31
N HIS A 461 -28.21 -2.75 24.95
CA HIS A 461 -28.19 -3.85 25.92
C HIS A 461 -26.85 -3.93 26.67
N PHE A 462 -25.72 -3.82 25.97
CA PHE A 462 -24.39 -3.81 26.58
C PHE A 462 -24.19 -2.63 27.53
N VAL A 463 -24.58 -1.42 27.11
CA VAL A 463 -24.47 -0.21 27.94
C VAL A 463 -25.27 -0.38 29.23
N ASN A 464 -26.51 -0.84 29.15
CA ASN A 464 -27.37 -1.07 30.31
C ASN A 464 -26.81 -2.13 31.27
N LEU A 465 -26.15 -3.15 30.74
CA LEU A 465 -25.55 -4.21 31.55
C LEU A 465 -24.26 -3.76 32.26
N MET A 466 -23.52 -2.84 31.67
CA MET A 466 -22.22 -2.37 32.16
C MET A 466 -22.27 -1.01 32.89
N ASP A 467 -23.46 -0.42 32.98
CA ASP A 467 -23.64 0.84 33.70
C ASP A 467 -23.28 0.67 35.19
N GLY A 468 -22.46 1.57 35.71
CA GLY A 468 -21.92 1.51 37.07
C GLY A 468 -20.73 0.55 37.32
N GLU A 469 -20.40 -0.34 36.38
CA GLU A 469 -19.24 -1.26 36.50
C GLU A 469 -17.91 -0.59 36.12
N TYR A 470 -17.96 0.32 35.16
CA TYR A 470 -16.84 1.09 34.64
C TYR A 470 -16.89 2.53 35.15
N HIS A 471 -15.79 3.29 35.00
CA HIS A 471 -15.76 4.70 35.38
C HIS A 471 -16.89 5.51 34.71
N PHE A 472 -17.16 5.21 33.43
CA PHE A 472 -18.40 5.53 32.74
C PHE A 472 -18.57 4.60 31.54
N VAL A 473 -19.80 4.41 31.08
CA VAL A 473 -20.11 3.77 29.81
C VAL A 473 -21.09 4.65 29.06
N GLN A 474 -20.73 5.06 27.85
CA GLN A 474 -21.62 5.83 26.98
C GLN A 474 -21.59 5.32 25.56
N ALA A 475 -22.72 5.42 24.86
CA ALA A 475 -22.81 5.09 23.45
C ALA A 475 -23.43 6.25 22.65
N ASP A 476 -22.82 6.54 21.51
CA ASP A 476 -23.39 7.41 20.49
C ASP A 476 -23.82 6.55 19.30
N SER A 477 -25.12 6.49 19.07
CA SER A 477 -25.73 5.79 17.94
C SER A 477 -26.31 6.74 16.88
N ALA A 478 -25.91 8.02 16.90
CA ALA A 478 -26.40 9.00 15.94
C ALA A 478 -25.91 8.66 14.52
N ILE A 479 -26.87 8.35 13.62
CA ILE A 479 -26.61 8.02 12.20
C ILE A 479 -25.87 9.16 11.47
N SER A 480 -26.02 10.40 11.94
CA SER A 480 -25.37 11.58 11.36
C SER A 480 -23.86 11.66 11.61
N LEU A 481 -23.32 10.90 12.57
CA LEU A 481 -21.91 10.96 12.90
C LEU A 481 -21.09 10.16 11.88
N THR A 482 -20.24 10.86 11.12
CA THR A 482 -19.27 10.19 10.24
C THR A 482 -18.25 9.42 11.08
N GLU A 483 -17.71 8.29 10.60
CA GLU A 483 -16.62 7.57 11.30
C GLU A 483 -15.49 8.52 11.70
N ARG A 484 -15.13 9.41 10.78
CA ARG A 484 -14.12 10.45 10.98
C ARG A 484 -14.44 11.38 12.15
N ASN A 485 -15.66 11.91 12.17
CA ASN A 485 -16.12 12.78 13.26
C ASN A 485 -16.22 12.01 14.59
N ALA A 486 -16.56 10.72 14.55
CA ALA A 486 -16.57 9.87 15.74
C ALA A 486 -15.17 9.70 16.31
N ARG A 487 -14.16 9.45 15.45
CA ARG A 487 -12.76 9.33 15.87
C ARG A 487 -12.20 10.64 16.43
N ASP A 488 -12.50 11.77 15.79
CA ASP A 488 -12.15 13.10 16.33
C ASP A 488 -12.87 13.36 17.67
N ARG A 489 -14.15 13.01 17.80
CA ARG A 489 -14.91 13.15 19.06
C ARG A 489 -14.35 12.29 20.18
N ALA A 490 -13.80 11.11 19.88
CA ALA A 490 -13.16 10.26 20.89
C ALA A 490 -11.91 10.94 21.50
N VAL A 491 -11.15 11.69 20.69
CA VAL A 491 -10.03 12.51 21.17
C VAL A 491 -10.55 13.60 22.11
N ASP A 492 -11.63 14.30 21.73
CA ASP A 492 -12.23 15.35 22.56
C ASP A 492 -12.74 14.80 23.89
N ILE A 493 -13.44 13.66 23.90
CA ILE A 493 -13.94 13.02 25.14
C ILE A 493 -12.78 12.65 26.07
N CYS A 494 -11.68 12.14 25.52
CA CYS A 494 -10.51 11.79 26.31
C CYS A 494 -9.90 13.05 26.96
N LEU A 495 -9.80 14.15 26.22
CA LEU A 495 -9.34 15.44 26.72
C LEU A 495 -10.28 16.02 27.80
N GLU A 496 -11.59 16.00 27.56
CA GLU A 496 -12.63 16.49 28.48
C GLU A 496 -12.67 15.71 29.79
N SER A 497 -12.50 14.39 29.73
CA SER A 497 -12.50 13.49 30.89
C SER A 497 -11.17 13.46 31.65
N GLY A 498 -10.14 14.14 31.16
CA GLY A 498 -8.82 14.18 31.80
C GLY A 498 -8.03 12.87 31.69
N CYS A 499 -8.37 12.01 30.72
CA CYS A 499 -7.72 10.72 30.48
C CYS A 499 -6.19 10.82 30.37
N ASP A 500 -5.50 9.72 30.71
CA ASP A 500 -4.06 9.56 30.49
C ASP A 500 -3.76 8.85 29.16
N TYR A 501 -4.67 7.97 28.73
CA TYR A 501 -4.58 7.28 27.46
C TYR A 501 -5.94 7.14 26.78
N LEU A 502 -5.94 7.27 25.45
CA LEU A 502 -7.05 6.88 24.57
C LEU A 502 -6.70 5.53 23.94
N PHE A 503 -7.50 4.51 24.22
CA PHE A 503 -7.38 3.20 23.60
C PHE A 503 -8.46 3.03 22.55
N VAL A 504 -8.07 3.09 21.28
CA VAL A 504 -8.98 2.93 20.14
C VAL A 504 -9.07 1.44 19.80
N VAL A 505 -10.29 0.93 19.71
CA VAL A 505 -10.59 -0.46 19.35
C VAL A 505 -11.74 -0.48 18.35
N ASP A 506 -11.44 -0.86 17.12
CA ASP A 506 -12.47 -1.08 16.10
C ASP A 506 -13.12 -2.44 16.32
N ALA A 507 -14.40 -2.57 15.94
CA ALA A 507 -15.19 -3.78 16.15
C ALA A 507 -14.63 -5.03 15.43
N GLU A 508 -13.71 -4.85 14.48
CA GLU A 508 -13.02 -5.94 13.79
C GLU A 508 -11.85 -6.51 14.60
N ALA A 509 -11.28 -5.76 15.54
CA ALA A 509 -10.23 -6.29 16.42
C ALA A 509 -10.83 -7.24 17.47
N ARG A 510 -10.20 -8.40 17.64
CA ARG A 510 -10.47 -9.32 18.75
C ARG A 510 -9.24 -9.35 19.64
N ILE A 511 -9.44 -9.02 20.92
CA ILE A 511 -8.37 -9.05 21.91
C ILE A 511 -8.32 -10.44 22.54
N ASP A 512 -7.29 -11.21 22.21
CA ASP A 512 -7.09 -12.55 22.78
C ASP A 512 -6.30 -12.50 24.09
N PHE A 513 -5.39 -11.52 24.22
CA PHE A 513 -4.54 -11.37 25.40
C PHE A 513 -5.11 -10.34 26.37
N SER A 514 -5.59 -10.79 27.53
CA SER A 514 -6.16 -9.92 28.57
C SER A 514 -5.20 -8.83 29.07
N GLY A 515 -3.89 -9.10 29.08
CA GLY A 515 -2.84 -8.16 29.49
C GLY A 515 -2.47 -7.09 28.47
N THR A 516 -3.21 -6.97 27.35
CA THR A 516 -2.89 -6.05 26.24
C THR A 516 -2.67 -4.61 26.72
N LEU A 517 -3.65 -4.05 27.45
CA LEU A 517 -3.60 -2.64 27.86
C LEU A 517 -2.43 -2.34 28.81
N LYS A 518 -2.22 -3.19 29.83
CA LYS A 518 -1.08 -3.09 30.76
C LYS A 518 0.26 -3.12 30.00
N THR A 519 0.38 -4.03 29.03
CA THR A 519 1.62 -4.22 28.27
C THR A 519 1.94 -3.01 27.41
N LEU A 520 0.95 -2.48 26.68
CA LEU A 520 1.14 -1.30 25.82
C LEU A 520 1.50 -0.05 26.63
N ILE A 521 0.83 0.18 27.76
CA ILE A 521 1.14 1.30 28.67
C ILE A 521 2.57 1.17 29.19
N LYS A 522 2.98 -0.03 29.61
CA LYS A 522 4.33 -0.30 30.13
C LYS A 522 5.44 0.07 29.14
N LYS A 523 5.20 -0.02 27.81
CA LYS A 523 6.19 0.34 26.76
C LYS A 523 6.48 1.84 26.65
N ASN A 524 5.73 2.70 27.34
CA ASN A 524 5.93 4.15 27.41
C ASN A 524 6.02 4.87 26.05
N LYS A 525 5.30 4.41 25.04
CA LYS A 525 5.29 5.05 23.71
C LYS A 525 4.08 5.95 23.55
N SER A 526 4.26 7.09 22.88
CA SER A 526 3.18 8.04 22.63
C SER A 526 2.06 7.49 21.74
N LEU A 527 2.43 6.67 20.75
CA LEU A 527 1.54 6.03 19.78
C LEU A 527 2.01 4.58 19.61
N ILE A 528 1.19 3.62 20.02
CA ILE A 528 1.54 2.20 19.96
C ILE A 528 0.33 1.33 19.64
N ALA A 529 0.50 0.39 18.73
CA ALA A 529 -0.51 -0.59 18.35
C ALA A 529 -0.05 -2.00 18.75
N PRO A 530 -0.92 -2.83 19.34
CA PRO A 530 -0.66 -4.26 19.41
C PRO A 530 -0.81 -4.86 17.99
N MET A 531 0.14 -5.70 17.58
CA MET A 531 0.05 -6.36 16.28
C MET A 531 -1.09 -7.40 16.29
N THR A 532 -2.02 -7.26 15.34
CA THR A 532 -3.10 -8.21 15.08
C THR A 532 -3.06 -8.66 13.63
N ILE A 533 -3.46 -9.91 13.37
CA ILE A 533 -3.40 -10.56 12.05
C ILE A 533 -4.79 -11.10 11.69
N ARG A 534 -5.15 -11.06 10.41
CA ARG A 534 -6.41 -11.58 9.87
C ARG A 534 -6.28 -13.06 9.53
N GLY A 535 -6.79 -13.94 10.41
CA GLY A 535 -6.81 -15.39 10.20
C GLY A 535 -5.44 -16.00 9.91
N GLU A 536 -5.38 -16.95 8.97
CA GLU A 536 -4.12 -17.53 8.46
C GLU A 536 -3.44 -16.66 7.39
N ALA A 537 -4.02 -15.52 7.01
CA ALA A 537 -3.42 -14.63 6.04
C ALA A 537 -2.29 -13.79 6.67
N LEU A 538 -1.48 -13.14 5.82
CA LEU A 538 -0.45 -12.20 6.27
C LEU A 538 -0.95 -10.76 6.41
N TRP A 539 -2.26 -10.51 6.26
CA TRP A 539 -2.82 -9.17 6.45
C TRP A 539 -2.84 -8.82 7.93
N SER A 540 -2.29 -7.67 8.28
CA SER A 540 -2.20 -7.17 9.66
C SER A 540 -2.73 -5.75 9.77
N ASN A 541 -2.86 -5.26 10.99
CA ASN A 541 -3.25 -3.88 11.29
C ASN A 541 -2.12 -2.86 11.13
N PHE A 542 -1.07 -3.16 10.35
CA PHE A 542 0.04 -2.24 10.11
C PHE A 542 0.65 -2.40 8.73
N TRP A 543 1.28 -1.34 8.23
CA TRP A 543 2.08 -1.38 7.01
C TRP A 543 3.55 -1.12 7.35
N GLY A 544 4.45 -1.93 6.81
CA GLY A 544 5.89 -1.73 7.01
C GLY A 544 6.49 -0.65 6.10
N ALA A 545 5.86 -0.35 4.96
CA ALA A 545 6.34 0.66 4.00
C ALA A 545 5.18 1.39 3.32
N LEU A 546 5.52 2.47 2.60
CA LEU A 546 4.62 3.23 1.74
C LEU A 546 5.22 3.35 0.35
N ASN A 547 4.37 3.38 -0.68
CA ASN A 547 4.77 3.77 -2.03
C ASN A 547 4.88 5.31 -2.16
N ASP A 548 5.32 5.79 -3.32
CA ASP A 548 5.51 7.23 -3.58
C ASP A 548 4.20 8.06 -3.49
N ASP A 549 3.05 7.42 -3.65
CA ASP A 549 1.73 8.04 -3.54
C ASP A 549 1.18 8.02 -2.09
N GLY A 550 1.90 7.40 -1.15
CA GLY A 550 1.53 7.32 0.27
C GLY A 550 0.57 6.17 0.61
N PHE A 551 0.41 5.20 -0.29
CA PHE A 551 -0.39 3.99 -0.08
C PHE A 551 0.47 2.79 0.32
N TYR A 552 -0.16 1.67 0.65
CA TYR A 552 0.47 0.42 1.05
C TYR A 552 1.66 0.04 0.15
N ALA A 553 2.78 -0.25 0.79
CA ALA A 553 3.86 -1.05 0.23
C ALA A 553 4.33 -2.05 1.30
N ARG A 554 4.83 -3.19 0.85
CA ARG A 554 5.43 -4.19 1.73
C ARG A 554 6.88 -3.82 2.03
N SER A 555 7.26 -3.76 3.30
CA SER A 555 8.69 -3.68 3.70
C SER A 555 9.35 -5.05 3.64
N ASP A 556 10.68 -5.06 3.55
CA ASP A 556 11.46 -6.29 3.44
C ASP A 556 11.32 -7.21 4.67
N ASP A 557 11.06 -6.63 5.85
CA ASP A 557 10.88 -7.35 7.11
C ASP A 557 9.41 -7.64 7.48
N TYR A 558 8.45 -7.19 6.69
CA TYR A 558 7.02 -7.29 7.01
C TYR A 558 6.59 -8.73 7.34
N ILE A 559 7.00 -9.69 6.50
CA ILE A 559 6.62 -11.10 6.67
C ILE A 559 7.21 -11.65 7.96
N SER A 560 8.47 -11.35 8.27
CA SER A 560 9.10 -11.86 9.50
C SER A 560 8.52 -11.22 10.76
N ILE A 561 8.07 -9.96 10.69
CA ILE A 561 7.35 -9.31 11.80
C ILE A 561 5.96 -9.94 11.97
N ALA A 562 5.19 -10.07 10.88
CA ALA A 562 3.84 -10.63 10.90
C ALA A 562 3.84 -12.10 11.34
N LYS A 563 4.74 -12.93 10.82
CA LYS A 563 4.91 -14.33 11.27
C LYS A 563 5.53 -14.47 12.66
N ARG A 564 5.91 -13.35 13.30
CA ARG A 564 6.58 -13.32 14.60
C ARG A 564 7.93 -14.06 14.62
N GLU A 565 8.59 -14.17 13.48
CA GLU A 565 9.97 -14.63 13.37
C GLU A 565 10.93 -13.61 13.97
N ARG A 566 10.56 -12.32 13.90
CA ARG A 566 11.21 -11.22 14.60
C ARG A 566 10.23 -10.60 15.58
N LEU A 567 10.42 -10.87 16.87
CA LEU A 567 9.66 -10.24 17.95
C LEU A 567 10.31 -8.91 18.32
N GLY A 568 9.50 -7.86 18.50
CA GLY A 568 9.98 -6.56 18.91
C GLY A 568 8.96 -5.44 18.86
N LEU A 569 9.49 -4.21 18.95
CA LEU A 569 8.76 -2.97 18.90
C LEU A 569 9.21 -2.19 17.66
N TRP A 570 8.31 -1.99 16.71
CA TRP A 570 8.64 -1.58 15.34
C TRP A 570 8.08 -0.20 15.04
N ASN A 571 8.93 0.76 14.69
CA ASN A 571 8.49 2.05 14.16
C ASN A 571 8.02 1.88 12.71
N VAL A 572 6.74 2.11 12.45
CA VAL A 572 6.07 1.82 11.18
C VAL A 572 5.39 3.07 10.61
N PRO A 573 5.23 3.19 9.27
CA PRO A 573 4.51 4.31 8.66
C PRO A 573 3.01 4.37 8.95
N HIS A 574 2.39 3.23 9.28
CA HIS A 574 0.94 3.14 9.38
C HIS A 574 0.55 1.97 10.29
N PHE A 575 -0.43 2.20 11.17
CA PHE A 575 -1.21 1.19 11.87
C PHE A 575 -2.68 1.60 11.85
N SER A 576 -3.58 0.66 12.11
CA SER A 576 -5.03 0.84 12.13
C SER A 576 -5.70 -0.06 13.17
N THR A 577 -7.03 -0.02 13.26
CA THR A 577 -7.90 -1.02 13.91
C THR A 577 -7.83 -1.10 15.44
N ILE A 578 -6.64 -1.13 16.05
CA ILE A 578 -6.45 -1.16 17.50
C ILE A 578 -5.13 -0.47 17.87
N TYR A 579 -5.19 0.54 18.72
CA TYR A 579 -4.00 1.31 19.12
C TYR A 579 -4.25 2.20 20.34
N LEU A 580 -3.17 2.53 21.03
CA LEU A 580 -3.12 3.34 22.24
C LEU A 580 -2.41 4.66 21.96
N ILE A 581 -3.03 5.76 22.39
CA ILE A 581 -2.53 7.12 22.28
C ILE A 581 -2.35 7.69 23.69
N ARG A 582 -1.15 8.18 23.99
CA ARG A 582 -0.84 8.82 25.27
C ARG A 582 -1.22 10.29 25.28
N LYS A 583 -1.59 10.81 26.45
CA LYS A 583 -2.07 12.18 26.68
C LYS A 583 -1.17 13.29 26.11
N ASP A 584 0.14 13.11 26.08
CA ASP A 584 1.10 14.09 25.54
C ASP A 584 0.89 14.39 24.05
N ARG A 585 0.18 13.53 23.32
CA ARG A 585 -0.15 13.75 21.91
C ARG A 585 -1.59 14.11 21.65
N LEU A 586 -2.54 13.84 22.55
CA LEU A 586 -3.96 14.03 22.29
C LEU A 586 -4.31 15.46 21.85
N SER A 587 -3.78 16.48 22.53
CA SER A 587 -4.03 17.89 22.18
C SER A 587 -3.45 18.29 20.81
N LEU A 588 -2.43 17.59 20.32
CA LEU A 588 -1.82 17.80 19.01
C LEU A 588 -2.53 17.03 17.90
N LEU A 589 -3.38 16.07 18.26
CA LEU A 589 -4.10 15.18 17.34
C LEU A 589 -5.55 15.62 17.09
N LEU A 590 -5.94 16.81 17.56
CA LEU A 590 -7.22 17.42 17.22
C LEU A 590 -7.37 17.51 15.71
N SER A 591 -8.44 16.92 15.17
CA SER A 591 -8.71 16.83 13.72
C SER A 591 -7.69 16.01 12.92
N ALA A 592 -6.86 15.17 13.55
CA ALA A 592 -5.90 14.32 12.83
C ALA A 592 -6.61 13.33 11.90
N TYR A 593 -7.75 12.78 12.32
CA TYR A 593 -8.57 11.93 11.48
C TYR A 593 -9.20 12.71 10.34
N SER A 594 -9.31 14.04 10.43
CA SER A 594 -9.84 14.93 9.38
C SER A 594 -8.81 15.69 8.55
N TYR A 595 -7.52 15.45 8.79
CA TYR A 595 -6.43 16.17 8.13
C TYR A 595 -6.46 16.06 6.59
N ASN A 596 -6.66 14.85 6.06
CA ASN A 596 -6.80 14.59 4.63
C ASN A 596 -8.07 13.79 4.35
N VAL A 597 -9.13 14.51 3.99
CA VAL A 597 -10.46 13.95 3.69
C VAL A 597 -10.51 13.04 2.47
N LYS A 598 -9.47 13.04 1.61
CA LYS A 598 -9.40 12.13 0.45
C LYS A 598 -8.99 10.71 0.83
N ASN A 599 -8.25 10.58 1.93
CA ASN A 599 -7.85 9.30 2.50
C ASN A 599 -8.93 8.80 3.47
N ASP A 600 -8.98 7.50 3.75
CA ASP A 600 -9.77 7.01 4.88
C ASP A 600 -9.27 7.63 6.21
N PRO A 601 -10.07 7.57 7.30
CA PRO A 601 -9.72 8.20 8.57
C PRO A 601 -8.37 7.76 9.14
N ASP A 602 -8.02 6.47 9.05
CA ASP A 602 -6.77 5.93 9.62
C ASP A 602 -5.57 6.33 8.77
N MET A 603 -5.69 6.31 7.44
CA MET A 603 -4.66 6.86 6.55
C MET A 603 -4.47 8.37 6.78
N SER A 604 -5.54 9.12 7.01
CA SER A 604 -5.47 10.56 7.35
C SER A 604 -4.73 10.78 8.67
N PHE A 605 -5.10 10.04 9.71
CA PHE A 605 -4.48 10.10 11.04
C PHE A 605 -2.99 9.78 10.97
N THR A 606 -2.62 8.64 10.37
CA THR A 606 -1.22 8.24 10.26
C THR A 606 -0.42 9.16 9.34
N GLN A 607 -1.02 9.73 8.29
CA GLN A 607 -0.39 10.78 7.48
C GLN A 607 -0.07 12.01 8.32
N PHE A 608 -1.03 12.49 9.11
CA PHE A 608 -0.81 13.62 10.02
C PHE A 608 0.34 13.33 11.00
N CYS A 609 0.36 12.15 11.62
CA CYS A 609 1.44 11.75 12.52
C CYS A 609 2.80 11.78 11.83
N ARG A 610 2.94 11.25 10.60
CA ARG A 610 4.20 11.28 9.84
C ARG A 610 4.65 12.71 9.53
N GLU A 611 3.74 13.57 9.10
CA GLU A 611 4.06 14.96 8.75
C GLU A 611 4.43 15.82 9.97
N LYS A 612 3.93 15.46 11.16
CA LYS A 612 4.34 16.06 12.45
C LYS A 612 5.59 15.41 13.06
N GLY A 613 6.14 14.37 12.43
CA GLY A 613 7.32 13.65 12.95
C GLY A 613 7.02 12.79 14.18
N PHE A 614 5.78 12.34 14.35
CA PHE A 614 5.40 11.44 15.44
C PHE A 614 5.67 9.99 15.01
N PHE A 615 6.49 9.28 15.79
CA PHE A 615 6.71 7.86 15.59
C PHE A 615 5.48 7.06 16.01
N MET A 616 5.23 6.00 15.26
CA MET A 616 4.11 5.10 15.41
C MET A 616 4.67 3.70 15.58
N TYR A 617 4.43 3.09 16.74
CA TYR A 617 5.02 1.79 17.07
C TYR A 617 4.01 0.66 16.94
N VAL A 618 4.47 -0.50 16.49
CA VAL A 618 3.74 -1.76 16.55
C VAL A 618 4.49 -2.72 17.44
N ASP A 619 3.82 -3.29 18.42
CA ASP A 619 4.37 -4.32 19.31
C ASP A 619 3.86 -5.69 18.90
N ASN A 620 4.78 -6.62 18.60
CA ASN A 620 4.43 -8.01 18.30
C ASN A 620 5.05 -9.00 19.31
N THR A 621 5.50 -8.53 20.48
CA THR A 621 6.12 -9.39 21.51
C THR A 621 5.15 -10.41 22.10
N GLU A 622 3.86 -10.06 22.23
CA GLU A 622 2.79 -10.96 22.70
C GLU A 622 1.76 -11.28 21.61
N LYS A 623 1.07 -12.41 21.72
CA LYS A 623 -0.05 -12.75 20.80
C LYS A 623 -1.29 -11.98 21.24
N TYR A 624 -1.36 -10.71 20.86
CA TYR A 624 -2.38 -9.78 21.32
C TYR A 624 -3.80 -10.13 20.88
N GLY A 625 -3.96 -10.63 19.65
CA GLY A 625 -5.27 -10.82 19.06
C GLY A 625 -5.24 -11.04 17.56
N HIS A 626 -6.41 -10.96 16.95
CA HIS A 626 -6.62 -11.15 15.52
C HIS A 626 -7.69 -10.21 14.97
N ILE A 627 -7.80 -10.12 13.64
CA ILE A 627 -8.71 -9.25 12.91
C ILE A 627 -9.80 -10.08 12.25
N MET A 628 -11.05 -9.70 12.49
CA MET A 628 -12.25 -10.29 11.89
C MET A 628 -12.48 -9.79 10.47
N VAL A 629 -13.14 -10.62 9.66
CA VAL A 629 -13.61 -10.28 8.33
C VAL A 629 -15.05 -9.79 8.41
N SER A 630 -15.30 -8.51 8.14
CA SER A 630 -16.66 -7.95 8.09
C SER A 630 -17.20 -7.77 6.66
N ASP A 631 -16.39 -8.08 5.65
CA ASP A 631 -16.72 -7.90 4.24
C ASP A 631 -18.04 -8.63 3.88
N ASN A 632 -18.99 -7.90 3.30
CA ASN A 632 -20.32 -8.40 2.89
C ASN A 632 -21.21 -8.95 4.02
N TYR A 633 -20.87 -8.72 5.30
CA TYR A 633 -21.74 -9.12 6.41
C TYR A 633 -23.00 -8.26 6.46
N ASN A 634 -24.17 -8.92 6.48
CA ASN A 634 -25.46 -8.24 6.55
C ASN A 634 -25.99 -8.21 8.01
N PRO A 635 -25.89 -7.07 8.72
CA PRO A 635 -26.33 -6.98 10.12
C PRO A 635 -27.85 -7.08 10.30
N LEU A 636 -28.64 -6.96 9.22
CA LEU A 636 -30.09 -7.11 9.27
C LEU A 636 -30.54 -8.57 9.28
N ASN A 637 -29.69 -9.49 8.82
CA ASN A 637 -29.99 -10.91 8.91
C ASN A 637 -29.72 -11.38 10.35
N ARG A 638 -30.77 -11.78 11.06
CA ARG A 638 -30.70 -12.27 12.45
C ARG A 638 -29.75 -13.47 12.60
N PHE A 639 -29.60 -14.27 11.55
CA PHE A 639 -28.77 -15.47 11.55
C PHE A 639 -27.42 -15.25 10.84
N ALA A 640 -27.00 -14.02 10.58
CA ALA A 640 -25.81 -13.75 9.76
C ALA A 640 -24.52 -14.44 10.27
N ASP A 641 -24.32 -14.48 11.60
CA ASP A 641 -23.19 -15.20 12.21
C ASP A 641 -23.19 -16.70 11.87
N PHE A 642 -24.38 -17.31 11.77
CA PHE A 642 -24.56 -18.74 11.47
C PHE A 642 -23.97 -19.13 10.10
N TYR A 643 -24.05 -18.22 9.13
CA TYR A 643 -23.58 -18.44 7.75
C TYR A 643 -22.09 -18.12 7.54
N ASN A 644 -21.38 -17.66 8.58
CA ASN A 644 -20.08 -17.00 8.47
C ASN A 644 -18.86 -17.93 8.72
N ILE A 645 -19.06 -19.23 8.54
CA ILE A 645 -18.05 -20.28 8.76
C ILE A 645 -16.79 -20.12 7.90
N PHE A 646 -16.90 -19.53 6.71
CA PHE A 646 -15.78 -19.40 5.78
C PHE A 646 -14.88 -18.21 6.12
N GLU A 647 -15.49 -17.08 6.47
CA GLU A 647 -14.77 -15.84 6.69
C GLU A 647 -14.15 -15.78 8.10
N ASN A 648 -14.86 -16.27 9.11
CA ASN A 648 -14.46 -16.21 10.52
C ASN A 648 -14.65 -17.57 11.20
N ARG A 649 -13.90 -18.56 10.68
CA ARG A 649 -13.98 -19.97 11.10
C ARG A 649 -13.78 -20.17 12.60
N ARG A 650 -12.79 -19.48 13.20
CA ARG A 650 -12.44 -19.63 14.61
C ARG A 650 -13.62 -19.26 15.53
N GLU A 651 -14.29 -18.15 15.26
CA GLU A 651 -15.42 -17.67 16.06
C GLU A 651 -16.66 -18.53 15.82
N TRP A 652 -16.81 -19.03 14.58
CA TRP A 652 -17.86 -19.98 14.24
C TRP A 652 -17.68 -21.29 15.00
N GLU A 653 -16.48 -21.87 15.00
CA GLU A 653 -16.14 -23.11 15.72
C GLU A 653 -16.40 -22.95 17.22
N GLU A 654 -15.94 -21.87 17.85
CA GLU A 654 -16.16 -21.60 19.28
C GLU A 654 -17.64 -21.49 19.64
N ARG A 655 -18.48 -20.94 18.75
CA ARG A 655 -19.92 -20.79 19.00
C ARG A 655 -20.72 -22.05 18.71
N TYR A 656 -20.38 -22.76 17.62
CA TYR A 656 -21.30 -23.71 17.00
C TYR A 656 -20.86 -25.17 17.12
N LEU A 657 -19.58 -25.47 17.38
CA LEU A 657 -19.16 -26.84 17.68
C LEU A 657 -19.35 -27.17 19.16
N ASP A 658 -19.59 -28.45 19.45
CA ASP A 658 -19.57 -28.94 20.83
C ASP A 658 -18.14 -28.85 21.38
N GLU A 659 -17.97 -28.40 22.63
CA GLU A 659 -16.65 -28.27 23.26
C GLU A 659 -15.87 -29.60 23.27
N LYS A 660 -16.57 -30.74 23.33
CA LYS A 660 -15.99 -32.09 23.34
C LYS A 660 -15.79 -32.68 21.95
N TYR A 661 -16.15 -31.96 20.88
CA TYR A 661 -15.96 -32.44 19.51
C TYR A 661 -14.48 -32.78 19.25
N TRP A 662 -13.55 -31.94 19.69
CA TRP A 662 -12.13 -32.14 19.45
C TRP A 662 -11.56 -33.39 20.13
N ASP A 663 -12.17 -33.83 21.24
CA ASP A 663 -11.79 -35.08 21.90
C ASP A 663 -12.00 -36.30 20.99
N THR A 664 -13.00 -36.25 20.11
CA THR A 664 -13.34 -37.34 19.18
C THR A 664 -12.21 -37.66 18.20
N LEU A 665 -11.32 -36.69 17.94
CA LEU A 665 -10.20 -36.83 17.02
C LEU A 665 -8.95 -37.43 17.69
N ASN A 666 -8.89 -37.49 19.02
CA ASN A 666 -7.77 -38.08 19.76
C ASN A 666 -7.68 -39.59 19.53
N ASN A 667 -6.50 -40.16 19.28
CA ASN A 667 -6.34 -41.59 18.97
C ASN A 667 -6.97 -42.54 20.02
N ASP A 668 -6.95 -42.16 21.29
CA ASP A 668 -7.45 -43.00 22.39
C ASP A 668 -8.97 -42.86 22.63
N TYR A 669 -9.64 -41.92 21.95
CA TYR A 669 -11.06 -41.68 22.14
C TYR A 669 -11.89 -42.89 21.71
N GLN A 670 -12.70 -43.39 22.63
CA GLN A 670 -13.61 -44.51 22.42
C GLN A 670 -15.00 -43.98 22.08
N PHE A 671 -15.47 -44.26 20.87
CA PHE A 671 -16.80 -43.89 20.44
C PHE A 671 -17.86 -44.71 21.17
N GLU A 672 -18.97 -44.05 21.54
CA GLU A 672 -20.15 -44.75 22.02
C GLU A 672 -20.79 -45.48 20.84
N LEU A 673 -21.07 -46.77 21.02
CA LEU A 673 -21.73 -47.63 20.04
C LEU A 673 -23.08 -48.08 20.61
N PRO A 674 -24.12 -47.23 20.58
CA PRO A 674 -25.43 -47.59 21.12
C PRO A 674 -26.03 -48.81 20.42
N CYS A 675 -25.69 -49.04 19.15
CA CYS A 675 -26.02 -50.24 18.38
C CYS A 675 -24.80 -50.70 17.57
N PRO A 676 -24.76 -51.96 17.08
CA PRO A 676 -23.66 -52.45 16.25
C PRO A 676 -23.42 -51.55 15.03
N ASP A 677 -22.18 -51.10 14.83
CA ASP A 677 -21.75 -50.18 13.74
C ASP A 677 -22.54 -48.85 13.64
N VAL A 678 -23.14 -48.42 14.75
CA VAL A 678 -23.76 -47.09 14.89
C VAL A 678 -22.91 -46.27 15.86
N TYR A 679 -22.16 -45.30 15.34
CA TYR A 679 -21.27 -44.46 16.12
C TYR A 679 -22.01 -43.22 16.61
N HIS A 680 -21.82 -42.88 17.88
CA HIS A 680 -22.46 -41.74 18.53
C HIS A 680 -21.40 -40.80 19.12
N PHE A 681 -21.45 -39.52 18.75
CA PHE A 681 -20.42 -38.54 19.15
C PHE A 681 -20.96 -37.10 19.21
N PRO A 682 -20.36 -36.24 20.07
CA PRO A 682 -20.69 -34.81 20.11
C PRO A 682 -20.20 -34.12 18.83
N LEU A 683 -21.04 -33.28 18.23
CA LEU A 683 -20.68 -32.50 17.04
C LEU A 683 -20.96 -31.02 17.22
N PHE A 684 -22.19 -30.65 17.57
CA PHE A 684 -22.63 -29.26 17.62
C PHE A 684 -23.02 -28.78 19.01
N SER A 685 -22.82 -27.48 19.24
CA SER A 685 -23.29 -26.82 20.44
C SER A 685 -24.82 -26.74 20.46
N LYS A 686 -25.40 -26.55 21.65
CA LYS A 686 -26.84 -26.25 21.80
C LYS A 686 -27.24 -24.99 21.03
N GLN A 687 -26.34 -24.02 20.89
CA GLN A 687 -26.60 -22.77 20.17
C GLN A 687 -26.76 -23.03 18.66
N PHE A 688 -25.91 -23.88 18.07
CA PHE A 688 -26.07 -24.30 16.67
C PHE A 688 -27.44 -24.93 16.45
N CYS A 689 -27.81 -25.87 17.31
CA CYS A 689 -29.07 -26.60 17.17
C CYS A 689 -30.28 -25.67 17.26
N LYS A 690 -30.26 -24.72 18.22
CA LYS A 690 -31.29 -23.70 18.38
C LYS A 690 -31.40 -22.78 17.17
N GLU A 691 -30.28 -22.31 16.64
CA GLU A 691 -30.28 -21.44 15.45
C GLU A 691 -30.69 -22.19 14.18
N MET A 692 -30.26 -23.44 14.01
CA MET A 692 -30.70 -24.29 12.90
C MET A 692 -32.22 -24.46 12.90
N ILE A 693 -32.82 -24.82 14.05
CA ILE A 693 -34.28 -24.91 14.17
C ILE A 693 -34.94 -23.56 13.84
N ALA A 694 -34.39 -22.45 14.34
CA ALA A 694 -34.92 -21.13 14.09
C ALA A 694 -34.83 -20.71 12.62
N VAL A 695 -33.77 -21.07 11.90
CA VAL A 695 -33.62 -20.85 10.45
C VAL A 695 -34.71 -21.61 9.69
N MET A 696 -34.91 -22.90 10.03
CA MET A 696 -35.90 -23.75 9.37
C MET A 696 -37.34 -23.27 9.62
N GLU A 697 -37.66 -22.92 10.87
CA GLU A 697 -38.99 -22.40 11.21
C GLU A 697 -39.23 -20.98 10.66
N ASN A 698 -38.19 -20.14 10.55
CA ASN A 698 -38.29 -18.84 9.90
C ASN A 698 -38.53 -18.97 8.38
N TYR A 699 -37.98 -20.00 7.73
CA TYR A 699 -38.30 -20.31 6.34
C TYR A 699 -39.74 -20.83 6.20
N GLY A 700 -40.17 -21.71 7.10
CA GLY A 700 -41.56 -22.11 7.30
C GLY A 700 -42.21 -22.96 6.21
N ARG A 701 -41.56 -23.17 5.06
CA ARG A 701 -42.09 -23.94 3.92
C ARG A 701 -41.69 -25.42 4.00
N TRP A 702 -42.14 -26.09 5.06
CA TRP A 702 -41.98 -27.53 5.27
C TRP A 702 -42.64 -28.35 4.15
N SER A 703 -42.07 -29.50 3.82
CA SER A 703 -42.66 -30.44 2.86
C SER A 703 -44.05 -30.91 3.30
N SER A 704 -44.76 -31.58 2.39
CA SER A 704 -46.04 -32.23 2.71
C SER A 704 -45.89 -33.61 3.36
N GLY A 705 -44.68 -34.19 3.38
CA GLY A 705 -44.46 -35.59 3.77
C GLY A 705 -45.06 -36.61 2.79
N SER A 706 -45.27 -36.21 1.53
CA SER A 706 -45.78 -37.09 0.46
C SER A 706 -44.70 -37.42 -0.56
N ASN A 707 -44.86 -38.53 -1.30
CA ASN A 707 -43.83 -39.02 -2.25
C ASN A 707 -43.51 -38.05 -3.40
N LEU A 708 -44.34 -37.02 -3.61
CA LEU A 708 -44.17 -36.02 -4.65
C LEU A 708 -43.69 -34.71 -4.04
N ASP A 709 -42.44 -34.35 -4.33
CA ASP A 709 -41.87 -33.08 -3.90
C ASP A 709 -41.23 -32.35 -5.09
N SER A 710 -41.94 -31.34 -5.60
CA SER A 710 -41.50 -30.51 -6.72
C SER A 710 -40.26 -29.66 -6.41
N ARG A 711 -39.81 -29.63 -5.14
CA ARG A 711 -38.62 -28.90 -4.69
C ARG A 711 -37.35 -29.74 -4.90
N LEU A 712 -37.48 -31.05 -5.11
CA LEU A 712 -36.36 -31.98 -5.35
C LEU A 712 -36.03 -32.12 -6.85
N ALA A 713 -34.76 -32.33 -7.15
CA ALA A 713 -34.30 -32.69 -8.49
C ALA A 713 -34.79 -34.12 -8.84
N GLY A 714 -35.90 -34.20 -9.58
CA GLY A 714 -36.55 -35.47 -9.96
C GLY A 714 -37.97 -35.65 -9.44
N GLY A 715 -38.42 -34.81 -8.50
CA GLY A 715 -39.83 -34.73 -8.10
C GLY A 715 -40.39 -35.88 -7.25
N TYR A 716 -39.58 -36.89 -6.91
CA TYR A 716 -40.04 -38.10 -6.23
C TYR A 716 -39.11 -38.53 -5.08
N GLU A 717 -39.70 -38.78 -3.91
CA GLU A 717 -39.01 -39.25 -2.71
C GLU A 717 -39.54 -40.64 -2.30
N ASN A 718 -38.64 -41.63 -2.21
CA ASN A 718 -39.02 -43.02 -1.94
C ASN A 718 -39.62 -43.22 -0.53
N VAL A 719 -39.18 -42.38 0.41
CA VAL A 719 -39.58 -42.42 1.82
C VAL A 719 -39.72 -40.98 2.30
N PRO A 720 -40.88 -40.35 2.07
CA PRO A 720 -41.00 -38.92 2.27
C PRO A 720 -41.00 -38.54 3.74
N THR A 721 -40.26 -37.48 4.06
CA THR A 721 -40.25 -36.84 5.37
C THR A 721 -40.80 -35.43 5.30
N ARG A 722 -41.26 -34.90 6.44
CA ARG A 722 -41.65 -33.50 6.56
C ARG A 722 -40.41 -32.64 6.84
N ASP A 723 -39.85 -32.06 5.79
CA ASP A 723 -38.50 -31.52 5.83
C ASP A 723 -38.28 -30.21 5.06
N ILE A 724 -37.11 -29.63 5.31
CA ILE A 724 -36.51 -28.52 4.58
C ILE A 724 -35.06 -28.88 4.28
N HIS A 725 -34.67 -28.78 3.02
CA HIS A 725 -33.30 -29.02 2.55
C HIS A 725 -32.42 -27.79 2.73
N MET A 726 -31.11 -28.01 2.95
CA MET A 726 -30.14 -26.94 3.19
C MET A 726 -30.04 -25.95 2.03
N ASN A 727 -30.25 -26.39 0.79
CA ASN A 727 -30.25 -25.52 -0.39
C ASN A 727 -31.44 -24.55 -0.43
N GLN A 728 -32.55 -24.86 0.25
CA GLN A 728 -33.74 -24.00 0.31
C GLN A 728 -33.57 -22.81 1.25
N VAL A 729 -32.60 -22.92 2.17
CA VAL A 729 -32.25 -21.89 3.16
C VAL A 729 -30.82 -21.35 2.93
N ASP A 730 -30.27 -21.56 1.72
CA ASP A 730 -28.94 -21.10 1.29
C ASP A 730 -27.79 -21.55 2.22
N PHE A 731 -27.93 -22.70 2.89
CA PHE A 731 -26.95 -23.25 3.85
C PHE A 731 -26.21 -24.48 3.32
N GLU A 732 -26.50 -24.93 2.10
CA GLU A 732 -25.90 -26.14 1.52
C GLU A 732 -24.38 -26.06 1.43
N ARG A 733 -23.84 -24.92 1.00
CA ARG A 733 -22.38 -24.74 0.87
C ARG A 733 -21.68 -24.85 2.23
N GLN A 734 -22.21 -24.19 3.25
CA GLN A 734 -21.72 -24.24 4.63
C GLN A 734 -21.80 -25.67 5.16
N TRP A 735 -22.93 -26.34 4.92
CA TRP A 735 -23.15 -27.71 5.36
C TRP A 735 -22.18 -28.70 4.72
N LEU A 736 -21.93 -28.61 3.41
CA LEU A 736 -20.94 -29.45 2.73
C LEU A 736 -19.52 -29.24 3.28
N ASN A 737 -19.17 -28.00 3.63
CA ASN A 737 -17.89 -27.72 4.29
C ASN A 737 -17.82 -28.35 5.69
N ILE A 738 -18.92 -28.30 6.46
CA ILE A 738 -19.02 -28.97 7.75
C ILE A 738 -18.82 -30.49 7.61
N LEU A 739 -19.42 -31.10 6.58
CA LEU A 739 -19.25 -32.54 6.33
C LEU A 739 -17.78 -32.89 6.05
N ASP A 740 -17.07 -32.10 5.23
CA ASP A 740 -15.66 -32.35 4.88
C ASP A 740 -14.68 -32.06 6.04
N GLU A 741 -14.92 -30.97 6.78
CA GLU A 741 -14.01 -30.48 7.81
C GLU A 741 -14.23 -31.18 9.16
N TYR A 742 -15.48 -31.50 9.52
CA TYR A 742 -15.79 -32.00 10.86
C TYR A 742 -16.34 -33.43 10.91
N VAL A 743 -17.13 -33.85 9.91
CA VAL A 743 -17.71 -35.20 9.91
C VAL A 743 -16.74 -36.22 9.29
N ARG A 744 -16.13 -35.91 8.14
CA ARG A 744 -15.19 -36.81 7.45
C ARG A 744 -14.04 -37.28 8.34
N PRO A 745 -13.36 -36.43 9.17
CA PRO A 745 -12.31 -36.92 10.05
C PRO A 745 -12.78 -37.97 11.07
N VAL A 746 -14.00 -37.81 11.59
CA VAL A 746 -14.63 -38.80 12.49
C VAL A 746 -14.99 -40.07 11.73
N GLN A 747 -15.52 -39.92 10.51
CA GLN A 747 -15.81 -41.04 9.61
C GLN A 747 -14.56 -41.87 9.30
N GLU A 748 -13.46 -41.25 8.88
CA GLU A 748 -12.22 -41.95 8.50
C GLU A 748 -11.62 -42.74 9.68
N LYS A 749 -11.83 -42.25 10.90
CA LYS A 749 -11.39 -42.90 12.13
C LYS A 749 -12.27 -44.09 12.53
N THR A 750 -13.57 -44.01 12.26
CA THR A 750 -14.54 -45.04 12.65
C THR A 750 -14.64 -46.16 11.61
N PHE A 751 -14.73 -45.82 10.33
CA PHE A 751 -14.74 -46.77 9.22
C PHE A 751 -13.36 -46.84 8.55
N ILE A 752 -12.42 -47.50 9.23
CA ILE A 752 -11.03 -47.64 8.78
C ILE A 752 -10.98 -48.26 7.37
N GLY A 753 -10.31 -47.57 6.46
CA GLY A 753 -10.15 -47.99 5.07
C GLY A 753 -11.17 -47.39 4.09
N TYR A 754 -12.18 -46.66 4.59
CA TYR A 754 -13.09 -45.88 3.76
C TYR A 754 -12.64 -44.41 3.68
N TYR A 755 -12.42 -43.92 2.45
CA TYR A 755 -11.93 -42.57 2.18
C TYR A 755 -12.78 -41.90 1.09
N SER A 756 -13.35 -40.74 1.40
CA SER A 756 -14.10 -39.89 0.46
C SER A 756 -13.80 -38.42 0.74
N LYS A 757 -13.14 -37.72 -0.19
CA LYS A 757 -12.75 -36.31 -0.02
C LYS A 757 -12.92 -35.47 -1.31
N PRO A 758 -13.70 -34.37 -1.29
CA PRO A 758 -14.68 -34.06 -0.25
C PRO A 758 -15.82 -35.11 -0.25
N PRO A 759 -16.49 -35.34 0.88
CA PRO A 759 -17.66 -36.22 0.93
C PRO A 759 -18.77 -35.67 0.03
N HIS A 760 -19.44 -36.54 -0.71
CA HIS A 760 -20.51 -36.13 -1.62
C HIS A 760 -21.87 -36.32 -0.94
N ALA A 761 -22.62 -35.23 -0.69
CA ALA A 761 -23.94 -35.33 -0.08
C ALA A 761 -24.95 -34.44 -0.80
N ILE A 762 -25.92 -35.04 -1.48
CA ILE A 762 -26.98 -34.32 -2.20
C ILE A 762 -28.19 -34.07 -1.29
N MET A 763 -28.52 -35.03 -0.42
CA MET A 763 -29.67 -34.94 0.47
C MET A 763 -29.21 -34.52 1.86
N ASN A 764 -29.32 -33.22 2.14
CA ASN A 764 -29.02 -32.60 3.43
C ASN A 764 -30.26 -31.82 3.87
N PHE A 765 -30.91 -32.24 4.94
CA PHE A 765 -32.21 -31.71 5.32
C PHE A 765 -32.49 -31.82 6.81
N VAL A 766 -33.35 -30.94 7.31
CA VAL A 766 -33.90 -31.02 8.67
C VAL A 766 -35.29 -31.61 8.58
N VAL A 767 -35.54 -32.65 9.37
CA VAL A 767 -36.86 -33.30 9.51
C VAL A 767 -37.54 -32.81 10.77
N ARG A 768 -38.86 -32.63 10.70
CA ARG A 768 -39.71 -32.30 11.84
C ARG A 768 -40.78 -33.36 12.06
N TYR A 769 -40.72 -34.05 13.20
CA TYR A 769 -41.75 -34.99 13.62
C TYR A 769 -42.71 -34.36 14.63
N LYS A 770 -44.00 -34.51 14.38
CA LYS A 770 -45.08 -34.07 15.29
C LYS A 770 -46.25 -35.05 15.31
N PRO A 771 -46.95 -35.23 16.45
CA PRO A 771 -48.11 -36.11 16.56
C PRO A 771 -49.24 -35.84 15.56
N ASP A 772 -49.48 -34.57 15.26
CA ASP A 772 -50.57 -34.08 14.40
C ASP A 772 -50.18 -33.93 12.92
N GLU A 773 -48.90 -34.20 12.60
CA GLU A 773 -48.36 -34.10 11.24
C GLU A 773 -47.84 -35.47 10.79
N GLN A 774 -46.51 -35.62 10.71
CA GLN A 774 -45.84 -36.89 10.49
C GLN A 774 -45.11 -37.27 11.79
N PRO A 775 -45.61 -38.22 12.58
CA PRO A 775 -45.02 -38.55 13.89
C PRO A 775 -43.89 -39.57 13.81
N ALA A 776 -43.81 -40.36 12.73
CA ALA A 776 -42.93 -41.51 12.61
C ALA A 776 -42.43 -41.68 11.17
N LEU A 777 -41.42 -42.53 10.98
CA LEU A 777 -40.92 -42.92 9.67
C LEU A 777 -40.84 -44.44 9.57
N ARG A 778 -41.47 -45.01 8.53
CA ARG A 778 -41.52 -46.45 8.31
C ARG A 778 -40.11 -47.06 8.12
N PRO A 779 -39.91 -48.38 8.36
CA PRO A 779 -38.65 -49.06 8.08
C PRO A 779 -38.17 -48.84 6.64
N HIS A 780 -36.91 -48.43 6.48
CA HIS A 780 -36.29 -48.18 5.17
C HIS A 780 -34.76 -48.30 5.22
N HIS A 781 -34.15 -48.16 4.03
CA HIS A 781 -32.72 -47.93 3.84
C HIS A 781 -32.51 -46.54 3.25
N ASP A 782 -31.38 -45.94 3.58
CA ASP A 782 -30.99 -44.66 3.01
C ASP A 782 -30.31 -44.85 1.67
N ALA A 783 -30.46 -43.86 0.80
CA ALA A 783 -29.70 -43.77 -0.44
C ALA A 783 -28.31 -43.16 -0.16
N SER A 784 -27.54 -43.78 0.73
CA SER A 784 -26.21 -43.34 1.15
C SER A 784 -25.28 -44.53 1.40
N THR A 785 -23.96 -44.29 1.35
CA THR A 785 -23.00 -45.24 1.89
C THR A 785 -23.07 -45.21 3.41
N TYR A 786 -23.08 -44.01 4.00
CA TYR A 786 -23.35 -43.79 5.42
C TYR A 786 -24.23 -42.56 5.62
N THR A 787 -25.00 -42.57 6.71
CA THR A 787 -25.91 -41.51 7.09
C THR A 787 -25.43 -40.86 8.37
N VAL A 788 -25.61 -39.55 8.46
CA VAL A 788 -25.40 -38.76 9.67
C VAL A 788 -26.76 -38.24 10.12
N ASP A 789 -27.18 -38.56 11.35
CA ASP A 789 -28.43 -38.12 11.97
C ASP A 789 -28.13 -37.40 13.29
N ILE A 790 -28.50 -36.12 13.37
CA ILE A 790 -28.15 -35.23 14.48
C ILE A 790 -29.40 -34.78 15.22
N ALA A 791 -29.42 -35.00 16.53
CA ALA A 791 -30.51 -34.52 17.38
C ALA A 791 -30.42 -33.00 17.60
N LEU A 792 -31.42 -32.24 17.17
CA LEU A 792 -31.42 -30.77 17.29
C LEU A 792 -32.14 -30.24 18.54
N ASN A 793 -32.97 -31.05 19.20
CA ASN A 793 -33.66 -30.67 20.42
C ASN A 793 -33.84 -31.85 21.38
N LYS A 794 -34.28 -31.57 22.60
CA LYS A 794 -34.08 -32.46 23.75
C LYS A 794 -35.30 -33.36 24.02
N ALA A 795 -35.04 -34.67 24.07
CA ALA A 795 -36.03 -35.65 24.51
C ALA A 795 -36.45 -35.44 25.97
N GLY A 796 -37.74 -35.58 26.26
CA GLY A 796 -38.35 -35.37 27.58
C GLY A 796 -38.64 -33.91 27.94
N GLU A 797 -38.09 -32.94 27.19
CA GLU A 797 -38.35 -31.51 27.37
C GLU A 797 -39.12 -30.93 26.19
N ASP A 798 -38.58 -31.07 24.98
CA ASP A 798 -39.18 -30.55 23.75
C ASP A 798 -40.16 -31.54 23.09
N PHE A 799 -39.95 -32.85 23.30
CA PHE A 799 -40.80 -33.92 22.80
C PHE A 799 -40.77 -35.19 23.68
N GLU A 800 -41.81 -36.02 23.56
CA GLU A 800 -41.87 -37.38 24.12
C GLU A 800 -42.00 -38.43 23.01
N GLY A 801 -41.56 -39.66 23.29
CA GLY A 801 -41.42 -40.70 22.28
C GLY A 801 -40.25 -40.40 21.34
N GLY A 802 -40.32 -40.89 20.11
CA GLY A 802 -39.26 -40.65 19.11
C GLY A 802 -38.03 -41.54 19.28
N GLY A 803 -37.00 -41.22 18.50
CA GLY A 803 -35.77 -42.00 18.38
C GLY A 803 -35.66 -42.72 17.03
N VAL A 804 -34.64 -43.55 16.91
CA VAL A 804 -34.41 -44.44 15.77
C VAL A 804 -34.32 -45.87 16.26
N ARG A 805 -34.90 -46.81 15.52
CA ARG A 805 -34.76 -48.25 15.76
C ARG A 805 -34.14 -48.94 14.56
N TYR A 806 -33.01 -49.62 14.79
CA TYR A 806 -32.34 -50.45 13.79
C TYR A 806 -32.92 -51.86 13.83
N VAL A 807 -33.78 -52.16 12.86
CA VAL A 807 -34.66 -53.33 12.83
C VAL A 807 -33.88 -54.63 12.89
N ARG A 808 -32.77 -54.73 12.12
CA ARG A 808 -31.94 -55.94 12.06
C ARG A 808 -31.29 -56.30 13.40
N TYR A 809 -31.03 -55.31 14.25
CA TYR A 809 -30.34 -55.49 15.52
C TYR A 809 -31.30 -55.45 16.72
N ASN A 810 -32.59 -55.19 16.49
CA ASN A 810 -33.58 -54.89 17.53
C ASN A 810 -33.05 -53.90 18.58
N CYS A 811 -32.35 -52.88 18.10
CA CYS A 811 -31.66 -51.89 18.92
C CYS A 811 -32.23 -50.51 18.63
N SER A 812 -32.43 -49.70 19.67
CA SER A 812 -33.07 -48.39 19.55
C SER A 812 -32.26 -47.33 20.27
N VAL A 813 -32.17 -46.14 19.66
CA VAL A 813 -31.59 -44.94 20.27
C VAL A 813 -32.70 -43.91 20.43
N THR A 814 -33.14 -43.71 21.67
CA THR A 814 -34.30 -42.84 21.99
C THR A 814 -33.93 -41.56 22.73
N ASN A 815 -32.74 -41.49 23.33
CA ASN A 815 -32.31 -40.38 24.16
C ASN A 815 -30.93 -39.83 23.73
N SER A 816 -30.83 -39.42 22.48
CA SER A 816 -29.65 -38.74 21.96
C SER A 816 -29.52 -37.34 22.59
N PRO A 817 -28.36 -36.95 23.15
CA PRO A 817 -28.13 -35.60 23.59
C PRO A 817 -28.25 -34.59 22.43
N VAL A 818 -28.64 -33.35 22.74
CA VAL A 818 -28.73 -32.26 21.75
C VAL A 818 -27.35 -31.99 21.15
N GLY A 819 -27.27 -31.90 19.83
CA GLY A 819 -26.06 -31.64 19.06
C GLY A 819 -25.17 -32.86 18.81
N TRP A 820 -25.55 -34.03 19.33
CA TRP A 820 -24.84 -35.27 19.05
C TRP A 820 -25.31 -35.90 17.74
N ALA A 821 -24.36 -36.51 17.04
CA ALA A 821 -24.55 -37.17 15.77
C ALA A 821 -24.51 -38.69 15.94
N LEU A 822 -25.44 -39.38 15.30
CA LEU A 822 -25.40 -40.79 14.97
C LEU A 822 -24.83 -40.95 13.57
N MET A 823 -23.90 -41.87 13.39
CA MET A 823 -23.32 -42.20 12.10
C MET A 823 -23.34 -43.71 11.88
N HIS A 824 -24.00 -44.14 10.80
CA HIS A 824 -24.20 -45.56 10.49
C HIS A 824 -24.24 -45.81 8.98
N PRO A 825 -23.97 -47.04 8.50
CA PRO A 825 -24.18 -47.40 7.10
C PRO A 825 -25.61 -47.13 6.63
N GLY A 826 -25.80 -46.63 5.42
CA GLY A 826 -27.15 -46.32 4.88
C GLY A 826 -27.83 -47.51 4.19
N ARG A 827 -27.03 -48.36 3.54
CA ARG A 827 -27.47 -49.48 2.71
C ARG A 827 -27.25 -50.83 3.36
N LEU A 828 -28.03 -51.82 2.91
CA LEU A 828 -27.92 -53.27 3.20
C LEU A 828 -28.12 -53.67 4.66
N THR A 829 -27.35 -53.11 5.59
CA THR A 829 -27.20 -53.65 6.95
C THR A 829 -27.99 -52.90 8.03
N HIS A 830 -28.32 -51.64 7.83
CA HIS A 830 -28.96 -50.80 8.85
C HIS A 830 -30.35 -50.35 8.39
N MET A 831 -31.22 -51.32 8.09
CA MET A 831 -32.64 -51.01 7.93
C MET A 831 -33.17 -50.45 9.24
N HIS A 832 -33.71 -49.24 9.20
CA HIS A 832 -34.09 -48.51 10.40
C HIS A 832 -35.45 -47.81 10.23
N GLU A 833 -36.08 -47.51 11.36
CA GLU A 833 -37.36 -46.81 11.44
C GLU A 833 -37.27 -45.63 12.43
N GLY A 834 -37.96 -44.54 12.10
CA GLY A 834 -38.13 -43.40 13.00
C GLY A 834 -39.29 -43.69 13.95
N LEU A 835 -38.99 -43.86 15.24
CA LEU A 835 -40.01 -44.18 16.24
C LEU A 835 -41.00 -43.02 16.40
N PRO A 836 -42.28 -43.29 16.74
CA PRO A 836 -43.30 -42.25 16.83
C PRO A 836 -43.02 -41.21 17.93
N THR A 837 -42.99 -39.93 17.57
CA THR A 837 -43.09 -38.81 18.50
C THR A 837 -44.53 -38.69 18.99
N THR A 838 -44.75 -38.88 20.30
CA THR A 838 -46.09 -38.94 20.92
C THR A 838 -46.56 -37.60 21.47
N ARG A 839 -45.63 -36.70 21.82
CA ARG A 839 -45.93 -35.34 22.29
C ARG A 839 -44.82 -34.37 21.87
N GLY A 840 -45.16 -33.09 21.68
CA GLY A 840 -44.19 -32.05 21.33
C GLY A 840 -43.69 -32.14 19.89
N VAL A 841 -42.50 -31.61 19.63
CA VAL A 841 -41.92 -31.54 18.27
C VAL A 841 -40.48 -32.02 18.32
N ARG A 842 -40.12 -33.02 17.51
CA ARG A 842 -38.74 -33.51 17.39
C ARG A 842 -38.12 -32.99 16.09
N TYR A 843 -36.94 -32.38 16.20
CA TYR A 843 -36.14 -31.97 15.04
C TYR A 843 -34.86 -32.81 14.96
N ILE A 844 -34.55 -33.27 13.75
CA ILE A 844 -33.28 -33.91 13.44
C ILE A 844 -32.68 -33.35 12.15
N LEU A 845 -31.36 -33.29 12.06
CA LEU A 845 -30.65 -32.95 10.84
C LEU A 845 -30.06 -34.23 10.26
N VAL A 846 -30.44 -34.55 9.03
CA VAL A 846 -30.03 -35.77 8.35
C VAL A 846 -29.19 -35.43 7.11
N SER A 847 -28.13 -36.21 6.89
CA SER A 847 -27.33 -36.14 5.66
C SER A 847 -27.04 -37.52 5.12
N PHE A 848 -27.38 -37.72 3.85
CA PHE A 848 -27.06 -38.93 3.10
C PHE A 848 -25.74 -38.72 2.35
N VAL A 849 -24.69 -39.35 2.88
CA VAL A 849 -23.33 -39.13 2.40
C VAL A 849 -22.86 -40.29 1.53
N ASP A 850 -22.19 -39.93 0.43
CA ASP A 850 -21.74 -40.78 -0.66
C ASP A 850 -22.88 -41.69 -1.20
N PRO A 851 -23.94 -41.07 -1.79
CA PRO A 851 -25.11 -41.77 -2.33
C PRO A 851 -24.81 -42.69 -3.52
#